data_AF-A0A955UDT7-F1
#
_entry.id   AF-A0A955UDT7-F1
#
_cell.length_a   1.000
_cell.length_b   1.000
_cell.length_c   1.000
_cell.angle_alpha   90.00
_cell.angle_beta   90.00
_cell.angle_gamma   90.00
#
_symmetry.space_group_name_H-M   'P 1'
#
loop_
_entity.id
_entity.type
_entity.pdbx_description
1 polymer ?
#
loop_
_entity_poly.entity_id
_entity_poly.type
_entity_poly.pdbx_seq_one_letter_code
_entity_poly.pdbx_strand_id
1 'polypeptide(L)'
;MPEVIRQGQDALRAGQLLEARNMFATYLNEQEHGQFAEGTRWVMASLPDSLDEPGREKFQRIERLQAMKTRDPESVYAPWALCAMGNVYWEAGWFSEASGIFEDFLRTYPDHPLAGGVMVEAGLGYMSNKQYLEAALILRRVVEEPKWSGHRLKAALGLADATAMAKAWKQAYYWYRVVEAEQPELIRQSGHSSYQFGLAELAVGNPDRVISRFLLIVNLYPEDELAGLALNQISTKLQNEGREYLALYFADQARQQFSDREPGRRGQAALARWVVAFVSQDHDKEEREKVYRRLDHLGIVLSLSWDAVLETARGLSHAPERDVADEGLLWMGQAYQAIGEYADAIQAFTRLIPLASSDTMRKEGQDRLAWLLQHQIRAFSDRKAWVPLLKFHSEYRDAFQLVPLERERLLIVAKAYQQVDLPAEAWHWYDQLLKKYPKNPFREHIRLQQVVVAQGQGNGSWVRDAGTAYLQEFPNGQGRGQVETALALEALTDERYAEAIRDFSSALQYVDGAVEQRYVLRNRARAYRALGRMESVIQDLRQVVSIQPTQVSDVLRLGDAMFDQGNYVEAQHLYDQALGFGAPSALHTWAKYRLATSLEYMGKSGEAAALFAEIQELQTRSPELEHTIRSAATAVLDEMSSKETPPTRIPDAPIKS
;
A
#
# COMPACT_ATOMS: atom_id res chain seq x y z
N MET A 1 60.10 51.34 -14.42
CA MET A 1 59.13 51.04 -13.37
C MET A 1 59.82 51.27 -12.02
N PRO A 2 59.24 52.05 -11.10
CA PRO A 2 59.82 52.29 -9.76
C PRO A 2 60.02 51.00 -8.99
N GLU A 3 61.06 50.94 -8.16
CA GLU A 3 61.42 49.75 -7.39
C GLU A 3 60.30 49.32 -6.43
N VAL A 4 59.63 50.27 -5.77
CA VAL A 4 58.51 50.02 -4.87
C VAL A 4 57.30 49.37 -5.59
N ILE A 5 57.04 49.76 -6.84
CA ILE A 5 55.98 49.14 -7.66
C ILE A 5 56.35 47.70 -8.04
N ARG A 6 57.63 47.44 -8.36
CA ARG A 6 58.12 46.10 -8.68
C ARG A 6 58.00 45.17 -7.47
N GLN A 7 58.43 45.64 -6.30
CA GLN A 7 58.29 44.92 -5.04
C GLN A 7 56.81 44.63 -4.71
N GLY A 8 55.92 45.61 -4.90
CA GLY A 8 54.48 45.40 -4.75
C GLY A 8 53.91 44.33 -5.70
N GLN A 9 54.36 44.28 -6.95
CA GLN A 9 53.98 43.23 -7.90
C GLN A 9 54.51 41.84 -7.51
N ASP A 10 55.73 41.76 -7.01
CA ASP A 10 56.32 40.50 -6.55
C ASP A 10 55.60 39.98 -5.29
N ALA A 11 55.23 40.87 -4.36
CA ALA A 11 54.39 40.53 -3.20
C ALA A 11 52.99 40.03 -3.61
N LEU A 12 52.38 40.61 -4.66
CA LEU A 12 51.12 40.08 -5.22
C LEU A 12 51.27 38.66 -5.76
N ARG A 13 52.36 38.40 -6.49
CA ARG A 13 52.64 37.05 -7.03
C ARG A 13 52.90 36.03 -5.92
N ALA A 14 53.45 36.47 -4.80
CA ALA A 14 53.65 35.66 -3.61
C ALA A 14 52.39 35.49 -2.74
N GLY A 15 51.26 36.11 -3.10
CA GLY A 15 50.00 36.05 -2.34
C GLY A 15 49.98 36.92 -1.08
N GLN A 16 50.98 37.79 -0.88
CA GLN A 16 51.10 38.66 0.29
C GLN A 16 50.32 39.97 0.07
N LEU A 17 48.98 39.87 0.07
CA LEU A 17 48.08 40.94 -0.38
C LEU A 17 48.17 42.25 0.43
N LEU A 18 48.29 42.16 1.76
CA LEU A 18 48.42 43.33 2.64
C LEU A 18 49.77 44.03 2.48
N GLU A 19 50.84 43.24 2.33
CA GLU A 19 52.20 43.76 2.09
C GLU A 19 52.28 44.47 0.73
N ALA A 20 51.70 43.86 -0.30
CA ALA A 20 51.58 44.46 -1.62
C ALA A 20 50.82 45.80 -1.57
N ARG A 21 49.68 45.85 -0.86
CA ARG A 21 48.91 47.09 -0.69
C ARG A 21 49.74 48.18 -0.02
N ASN A 22 50.48 47.85 1.04
CA ASN A 22 51.31 48.82 1.75
C ASN A 22 52.39 49.42 0.84
N MET A 23 53.05 48.58 0.02
CA MET A 23 54.04 49.05 -0.95
C MET A 23 53.42 50.00 -2.00
N PHE A 24 52.23 49.66 -2.51
CA PHE A 24 51.49 50.53 -3.42
C PHE A 24 51.07 51.85 -2.77
N ALA A 25 50.68 51.83 -1.49
CA ALA A 25 50.36 53.03 -0.72
C ALA A 25 51.59 53.94 -0.55
N THR A 26 52.74 53.36 -0.24
CA THR A 26 54.02 54.10 -0.14
C THR A 26 54.34 54.81 -1.46
N TYR A 27 54.19 54.13 -2.59
CA TYR A 27 54.41 54.76 -3.90
C TYR A 27 53.44 55.93 -4.15
N LEU A 28 52.15 55.79 -3.82
CA LEU A 28 51.18 56.87 -4.02
C LEU A 28 51.43 58.08 -3.11
N ASN A 29 51.93 57.87 -1.89
CA ASN A 29 52.32 58.95 -0.99
C ASN A 29 53.53 59.73 -1.52
N GLU A 30 54.46 59.05 -2.21
CA GLU A 30 55.64 59.69 -2.81
C GLU A 30 55.35 60.33 -4.17
N GLN A 31 54.46 59.73 -4.98
CA GLN A 31 54.12 60.17 -6.34
C GLN A 31 52.62 60.09 -6.64
N GLU A 32 51.86 61.06 -6.15
CA GLU A 32 50.40 61.13 -6.29
C GLU A 32 49.92 61.20 -7.76
N HIS A 33 50.71 61.83 -8.63
CA HIS A 33 50.40 62.07 -10.06
C HIS A 33 51.42 61.42 -11.03
N GLY A 34 52.14 60.39 -10.57
CA GLY A 34 53.13 59.68 -11.39
C GLY A 34 52.52 58.76 -12.46
N GLN A 35 53.35 58.31 -13.42
CA GLN A 35 52.93 57.45 -14.54
C GLN A 35 52.18 56.16 -14.12
N PHE A 36 52.49 55.61 -12.95
CA PHE A 36 51.84 54.40 -12.40
C PHE A 36 50.76 54.70 -11.35
N ALA A 37 50.50 55.97 -11.03
CA ALA A 37 49.64 56.33 -9.90
C ALA A 37 48.18 55.89 -10.10
N GLU A 38 47.63 56.07 -11.30
CA GLU A 38 46.26 55.64 -11.61
C GLU A 38 46.10 54.12 -11.44
N GLY A 39 46.94 53.32 -12.10
CA GLY A 39 46.91 51.86 -11.98
C GLY A 39 47.16 51.37 -10.55
N THR A 40 48.04 52.06 -9.81
CA THR A 40 48.32 51.73 -8.40
C THR A 40 47.09 51.95 -7.51
N ARG A 41 46.34 53.05 -7.72
CA ARG A 41 45.06 53.28 -7.00
C ARG A 41 44.05 52.16 -7.26
N TRP A 42 43.91 51.74 -8.51
CA TRP A 42 42.98 50.68 -8.90
C TRP A 42 43.35 49.32 -8.31
N VAL A 43 44.64 48.96 -8.38
CA VAL A 43 45.14 47.73 -7.76
C VAL A 43 44.90 47.78 -6.24
N MET A 44 45.18 48.89 -5.58
CA MET A 44 44.91 49.05 -4.15
C MET A 44 43.43 48.90 -3.81
N ALA A 45 42.50 49.50 -4.55
CA ALA A 45 41.07 49.31 -4.28
C ALA A 45 40.63 47.85 -4.41
N SER A 46 41.33 47.06 -5.22
CA SER A 46 41.10 45.62 -5.38
C SER A 46 41.79 44.75 -4.32
N LEU A 47 42.54 45.30 -3.36
CA LEU A 47 43.21 44.52 -2.31
C LEU A 47 42.50 44.67 -0.94
N PRO A 48 42.65 43.71 -0.01
CA PRO A 48 42.20 43.87 1.38
C PRO A 48 42.97 45.00 2.08
N ASP A 49 42.32 45.77 2.95
CA ASP A 49 42.96 46.78 3.83
C ASP A 49 43.14 46.24 5.24
N SER A 50 44.18 46.69 5.94
CA SER A 50 44.32 46.48 7.38
C SER A 50 43.22 47.16 8.21
N LEU A 51 42.54 48.16 7.63
CA LEU A 51 41.41 48.86 8.24
C LEU A 51 40.05 48.23 7.93
N ASP A 52 40.00 47.16 7.13
CA ASP A 52 38.74 46.49 6.80
C ASP A 52 38.16 45.84 8.08
N GLU A 53 36.86 46.01 8.29
CA GLU A 53 36.17 45.47 9.47
C GLU A 53 36.00 43.95 9.32
N PRO A 54 36.31 43.16 10.37
CA PRO A 54 36.11 41.71 10.34
C PRO A 54 34.67 41.33 9.96
N GLY A 55 34.51 40.52 8.91
CA GLY A 55 33.21 40.10 8.36
C GLY A 55 32.57 41.07 7.35
N ARG A 56 33.20 42.22 7.05
CA ARG A 56 32.74 43.18 6.02
C ARG A 56 33.79 43.44 4.93
N GLU A 57 34.88 42.70 4.94
CA GLU A 57 36.04 42.93 4.06
C GLU A 57 35.66 42.88 2.58
N LYS A 58 34.81 41.91 2.21
CA LYS A 58 34.31 41.76 0.82
C LYS A 58 33.43 42.94 0.41
N PHE A 59 32.55 43.41 1.32
CA PHE A 59 31.66 44.53 1.06
C PHE A 59 32.44 45.85 0.92
N GLN A 60 33.36 46.12 1.84
CA GLN A 60 34.22 47.31 1.80
C GLN A 60 35.16 47.33 0.60
N ARG A 61 35.59 46.16 0.12
CA ARG A 61 36.33 46.02 -1.15
C ARG A 61 35.46 46.38 -2.36
N ILE A 62 34.21 45.92 -2.40
CA ILE A 62 33.24 46.29 -3.44
C ILE A 62 32.96 47.80 -3.42
N GLU A 63 32.72 48.39 -2.24
CA GLU A 63 32.47 49.83 -2.09
C GLU A 63 33.64 50.67 -2.62
N ARG A 64 34.88 50.28 -2.31
CA ARG A 64 36.09 50.96 -2.81
C ARG A 64 36.17 50.89 -4.33
N LEU A 65 35.95 49.72 -4.94
CA LEU A 65 35.97 49.55 -6.39
C LEU A 65 34.84 50.34 -7.07
N GLN A 66 33.64 50.35 -6.49
CA GLN A 66 32.49 51.08 -7.00
C GLN A 66 32.68 52.61 -6.89
N ALA A 67 33.22 53.08 -5.76
CA ALA A 67 33.54 54.50 -5.56
C ALA A 67 34.59 54.98 -6.57
N MET A 68 35.59 54.16 -6.88
CA MET A 68 36.58 54.46 -7.91
C MET A 68 35.98 54.54 -9.30
N LYS A 69 35.15 53.55 -9.70
CA LYS A 69 34.44 53.58 -10.99
C LYS A 69 33.55 54.80 -11.12
N THR A 70 32.87 55.20 -10.04
CA THR A 70 32.00 56.38 -10.04
C THR A 70 32.79 57.68 -10.19
N ARG A 71 33.99 57.75 -9.59
CA ARG A 71 34.86 58.92 -9.64
C ARG A 71 35.56 59.08 -11.00
N ASP A 72 35.92 57.98 -11.64
CA ASP A 72 36.63 57.98 -12.93
C ASP A 72 36.10 56.90 -13.89
N PRO A 73 34.95 57.14 -14.55
CA PRO A 73 34.28 56.15 -15.38
C PRO A 73 35.04 55.78 -16.67
N GLU A 74 35.84 56.70 -17.22
CA GLU A 74 36.55 56.55 -18.50
C GLU A 74 37.98 55.99 -18.33
N SER A 75 38.36 55.62 -17.10
CA SER A 75 39.67 55.05 -16.82
C SER A 75 39.90 53.74 -17.58
N VAL A 76 41.11 53.56 -18.09
CA VAL A 76 41.56 52.31 -18.75
C VAL A 76 41.50 51.08 -17.83
N TYR A 77 41.40 51.29 -16.50
CA TYR A 77 41.29 50.23 -15.50
C TYR A 77 39.83 49.97 -15.04
N ALA A 78 38.86 50.79 -15.45
CA ALA A 78 37.46 50.60 -15.11
C ALA A 78 36.90 49.20 -15.50
N PRO A 79 37.29 48.59 -16.65
CA PRO A 79 36.91 47.21 -16.96
C PRO A 79 37.47 46.19 -15.96
N TRP A 80 38.72 46.36 -15.53
CA TRP A 80 39.37 45.46 -14.55
C TRP A 80 38.67 45.50 -13.20
N ALA A 81 38.19 46.69 -12.80
CA ALA A 81 37.45 46.85 -11.56
C ALA A 81 36.09 46.17 -11.58
N LEU A 82 35.36 46.23 -12.71
CA LEU A 82 34.11 45.49 -12.85
C LEU A 82 34.34 43.97 -12.76
N CYS A 83 35.38 43.47 -13.42
CA CYS A 83 35.77 42.07 -13.30
C CYS A 83 36.12 41.70 -11.85
N ALA A 84 36.91 42.54 -11.17
CA ALA A 84 37.28 42.32 -9.78
C ALA A 84 36.05 42.35 -8.85
N MET A 85 35.11 43.30 -9.04
CA MET A 85 33.86 43.36 -8.29
C MET A 85 33.03 42.09 -8.48
N GLY A 86 32.84 41.64 -9.72
CA GLY A 86 32.10 40.41 -10.03
C GLY A 86 32.72 39.19 -9.33
N ASN A 87 34.05 39.10 -9.30
CA ASN A 87 34.75 38.03 -8.58
C ASN A 87 34.60 38.15 -7.05
N VAL A 88 34.54 39.36 -6.49
CA VAL A 88 34.28 39.51 -5.04
C VAL A 88 32.83 39.14 -4.70
N TYR A 89 31.85 39.50 -5.53
CA TYR A 89 30.47 39.04 -5.40
C TYR A 89 30.37 37.51 -5.49
N TRP A 90 31.13 36.91 -6.41
CA TRP A 90 31.27 35.45 -6.55
C TRP A 90 31.78 34.78 -5.28
N GLU A 91 32.93 35.24 -4.78
CA GLU A 91 33.55 34.75 -3.56
C GLU A 91 32.64 34.93 -2.33
N ALA A 92 31.75 35.92 -2.36
CA ALA A 92 30.73 36.15 -1.32
C ALA A 92 29.51 35.22 -1.43
N GLY A 93 29.37 34.45 -2.51
CA GLY A 93 28.18 33.62 -2.79
C GLY A 93 26.98 34.41 -3.33
N TRP A 94 27.19 35.67 -3.71
CA TRP A 94 26.18 36.59 -4.26
C TRP A 94 26.15 36.48 -5.78
N PHE A 95 25.71 35.31 -6.27
CA PHE A 95 25.81 34.94 -7.69
C PHE A 95 24.97 35.81 -8.62
N SER A 96 23.82 36.31 -8.15
CA SER A 96 22.95 37.19 -8.93
C SER A 96 23.61 38.56 -9.17
N GLU A 97 24.19 39.13 -8.12
CA GLU A 97 24.93 40.38 -8.16
C GLU A 97 26.20 40.25 -9.01
N ALA A 98 26.93 39.13 -8.86
CA ALA A 98 28.08 38.82 -9.71
C ALA A 98 27.70 38.78 -11.20
N SER A 99 26.59 38.10 -11.52
CA SER A 99 26.08 38.00 -12.90
C SER A 99 25.70 39.39 -13.45
N GLY A 100 25.02 40.23 -12.66
CA GLY A 100 24.68 41.59 -13.07
C GLY A 100 25.90 42.47 -13.33
N ILE A 101 26.96 42.34 -12.54
CA ILE A 101 28.22 43.06 -12.77
C ILE A 101 28.91 42.57 -14.04
N PHE A 102 28.91 41.27 -14.31
CA PHE A 102 29.46 40.72 -15.54
C PHE A 102 28.64 41.11 -16.78
N GLU A 103 27.31 41.17 -16.69
CA GLU A 103 26.45 41.71 -17.75
C GLU A 103 26.75 43.19 -18.03
N ASP A 104 26.94 44.01 -16.99
CA ASP A 104 27.32 45.42 -17.15
C ASP A 104 28.70 45.55 -17.83
N PHE A 105 29.66 44.70 -17.47
CA PHE A 105 30.95 44.62 -18.16
C PHE A 105 30.76 44.30 -19.64
N LEU A 106 29.99 43.25 -19.97
CA LEU A 106 29.85 42.78 -21.35
C LEU A 106 29.05 43.74 -22.23
N ARG A 107 28.13 44.49 -21.64
CA ARG A 107 27.39 45.57 -22.32
C ARG A 107 28.28 46.78 -22.59
N THR A 108 29.12 47.15 -21.63
CA THR A 108 29.93 48.38 -21.69
C THR A 108 31.25 48.15 -22.45
N TYR A 109 31.84 46.96 -22.34
CA TYR A 109 33.16 46.61 -22.87
C TYR A 109 33.15 45.29 -23.68
N PRO A 110 32.29 45.14 -24.71
CA PRO A 110 32.08 43.87 -25.41
C PRO A 110 33.30 43.32 -26.17
N ASP A 111 34.24 44.19 -26.56
CA ASP A 111 35.45 43.82 -27.33
C ASP A 111 36.73 43.86 -26.48
N HIS A 112 36.62 44.09 -25.18
CA HIS A 112 37.78 44.15 -24.29
C HIS A 112 38.45 42.77 -24.13
N PRO A 113 39.80 42.66 -24.06
CA PRO A 113 40.51 41.38 -23.93
C PRO A 113 40.03 40.46 -22.79
N LEU A 114 39.51 41.04 -21.71
CA LEU A 114 38.96 40.29 -20.56
C LEU A 114 37.56 39.73 -20.80
N ALA A 115 36.83 40.17 -21.83
CA ALA A 115 35.43 39.78 -22.05
C ALA A 115 35.26 38.26 -22.16
N GLY A 116 36.15 37.57 -22.86
CA GLY A 116 36.13 36.11 -22.94
C GLY A 116 36.25 35.43 -21.57
N GLY A 117 37.11 35.93 -20.68
CA GLY A 117 37.24 35.43 -19.31
C GLY A 117 36.02 35.75 -18.45
N VAL A 118 35.51 36.99 -18.53
CA VAL A 118 34.29 37.43 -17.83
C VAL A 118 33.08 36.60 -18.22
N MET A 119 32.95 36.23 -19.50
CA MET A 119 31.89 35.35 -19.98
C MET A 119 31.99 33.93 -19.42
N VAL A 120 33.20 33.41 -19.20
CA VAL A 120 33.38 32.10 -18.55
C VAL A 120 32.93 32.15 -17.09
N GLU A 121 33.38 33.16 -16.34
CA GLU A 121 32.98 33.35 -14.94
C GLU A 121 31.46 33.59 -14.80
N ALA A 122 30.88 34.42 -15.69
CA ALA A 122 29.44 34.61 -15.76
C ALA A 122 28.70 33.30 -16.05
N GLY A 123 29.21 32.49 -16.99
CA GLY A 123 28.66 31.17 -17.31
C GLY A 123 28.62 30.23 -16.11
N LEU A 124 29.72 30.17 -15.34
CA LEU A 124 29.75 29.42 -14.08
C LEU A 124 28.70 29.96 -13.09
N GLY A 125 28.44 31.27 -13.09
CA GLY A 125 27.40 31.89 -12.26
C GLY A 125 25.99 31.49 -12.53
N TYR A 126 25.62 31.49 -13.78
CA TYR A 126 24.33 30.94 -14.18
C TYR A 126 24.22 29.47 -13.76
N MET A 127 25.29 28.66 -13.86
CA MET A 127 25.25 27.27 -13.38
C MET A 127 25.03 27.15 -11.87
N SER A 128 25.76 27.94 -11.07
CA SER A 128 25.56 27.99 -9.61
C SER A 128 24.14 28.41 -9.23
N ASN A 129 23.52 29.28 -10.04
CA ASN A 129 22.12 29.69 -9.90
C ASN A 129 21.11 28.74 -10.58
N LYS A 130 21.54 27.56 -11.04
CA LYS A 130 20.72 26.55 -11.75
C LYS A 130 20.13 26.99 -13.10
N GLN A 131 20.65 28.07 -13.68
CA GLN A 131 20.31 28.61 -15.00
C GLN A 131 21.22 27.98 -16.08
N TYR A 132 21.07 26.68 -16.28
CA TYR A 132 22.01 25.90 -17.11
C TYR A 132 21.97 26.26 -18.60
N LEU A 133 20.82 26.70 -19.11
CA LEU A 133 20.69 27.06 -20.52
C LEU A 133 21.38 28.39 -20.83
N GLU A 134 21.18 29.38 -19.96
CA GLU A 134 21.83 30.69 -20.02
C GLU A 134 23.35 30.56 -19.90
N ALA A 135 23.81 29.73 -18.96
CA ALA A 135 25.22 29.35 -18.84
C ALA A 135 25.76 28.79 -20.16
N ALA A 136 25.07 27.80 -20.73
CA ALA A 136 25.49 27.17 -21.97
C ALA A 136 25.53 28.16 -23.16
N LEU A 137 24.59 29.10 -23.27
CA LEU A 137 24.57 30.07 -24.35
C LEU A 137 25.77 31.03 -24.30
N ILE A 138 26.10 31.55 -23.12
CA ILE A 138 27.23 32.47 -22.94
C ILE A 138 28.55 31.75 -23.16
N LEU A 139 28.71 30.56 -22.58
CA LEU A 139 29.93 29.75 -22.72
C LEU A 139 30.16 29.33 -24.18
N ARG A 140 29.09 28.98 -24.90
CA ARG A 140 29.15 28.64 -26.33
C ARG A 140 29.68 29.79 -27.17
N ARG A 141 29.29 31.03 -26.87
CA ARG A 141 29.78 32.22 -27.59
C ARG A 141 31.30 32.39 -27.45
N VAL A 142 31.86 32.11 -26.27
CA VAL A 142 33.32 32.11 -26.06
C VAL A 142 34.01 31.04 -26.90
N VAL A 143 33.38 29.87 -27.05
CA VAL A 143 33.93 28.75 -27.83
C VAL A 143 33.90 29.01 -29.34
N GLU A 144 32.88 29.72 -29.84
CA GLU A 144 32.67 29.99 -31.27
C GLU A 144 33.43 31.22 -31.79
N GLU A 145 33.67 32.23 -30.96
CA GLU A 145 34.34 33.47 -31.39
C GLU A 145 35.88 33.35 -31.36
N PRO A 146 36.59 33.49 -32.51
CA PRO A 146 38.03 33.31 -32.57
C PRO A 146 38.85 34.27 -31.70
N LYS A 147 38.30 35.45 -31.40
CA LYS A 147 38.96 36.47 -30.57
C LYS A 147 39.14 36.04 -29.11
N TRP A 148 38.39 35.05 -28.64
CA TRP A 148 38.49 34.51 -27.27
C TRP A 148 39.19 33.15 -27.19
N SER A 149 40.03 32.82 -28.17
CA SER A 149 40.71 31.52 -28.27
C SER A 149 41.46 31.11 -27.00
N GLY A 150 42.03 32.06 -26.24
CA GLY A 150 42.70 31.81 -24.96
C GLY A 150 41.79 31.27 -23.83
N HIS A 151 40.47 31.47 -23.93
CA HIS A 151 39.48 30.99 -22.97
C HIS A 151 38.63 29.82 -23.50
N ARG A 152 38.83 29.43 -24.77
CA ARG A 152 38.04 28.42 -25.48
C ARG A 152 37.89 27.11 -24.70
N LEU A 153 38.97 26.52 -24.21
CA LEU A 153 38.91 25.20 -23.55
C LEU A 153 38.24 25.26 -22.18
N LYS A 154 38.46 26.33 -21.41
CA LYS A 154 37.75 26.55 -20.15
C LYS A 154 36.26 26.76 -20.38
N ALA A 155 35.91 27.55 -21.40
CA ALA A 155 34.53 27.75 -21.81
C ALA A 155 33.88 26.45 -22.32
N ALA A 156 34.61 25.64 -23.06
CA ALA A 156 34.14 24.35 -23.56
C ALA A 156 33.89 23.36 -22.42
N LEU A 157 34.73 23.33 -21.38
CA LEU A 157 34.51 22.51 -20.19
C LEU A 157 33.28 22.98 -19.42
N GLY A 158 33.17 24.29 -19.17
CA GLY A 158 31.96 24.84 -18.54
C GLY A 158 30.70 24.58 -19.37
N LEU A 159 30.79 24.65 -20.70
CA LEU A 159 29.68 24.32 -21.60
C LEU A 159 29.31 22.83 -21.50
N ALA A 160 30.30 21.94 -21.41
CA ALA A 160 30.07 20.52 -21.17
C ALA A 160 29.34 20.29 -19.85
N ASP A 161 29.79 20.91 -18.76
CA ASP A 161 29.17 20.81 -17.45
C ASP A 161 27.75 21.40 -17.45
N ALA A 162 27.56 22.60 -18.01
CA ALA A 162 26.24 23.25 -18.13
C ALA A 162 25.24 22.38 -18.90
N THR A 163 25.68 21.82 -20.04
CA THR A 163 24.84 20.94 -20.84
C THR A 163 24.59 19.58 -20.16
N ALA A 164 25.53 19.06 -19.37
CA ALA A 164 25.34 17.86 -18.54
C ALA A 164 24.29 18.12 -17.44
N MET A 165 24.39 19.24 -16.74
CA MET A 165 23.41 19.66 -15.72
C MET A 165 22.02 19.90 -16.32
N ALA A 166 21.95 20.38 -17.56
CA ALA A 166 20.72 20.48 -18.35
C ALA A 166 20.23 19.13 -18.93
N LYS A 167 20.92 18.01 -18.66
CA LYS A 167 20.66 16.66 -19.20
C LYS A 167 20.71 16.57 -20.74
N ALA A 168 21.39 17.51 -21.40
CA ALA A 168 21.67 17.50 -22.82
C ALA A 168 22.91 16.62 -23.10
N TRP A 169 22.77 15.32 -22.82
CA TRP A 169 23.89 14.37 -22.70
C TRP A 169 24.78 14.26 -23.95
N LYS A 170 24.18 14.34 -25.14
CA LYS A 170 24.94 14.26 -26.41
C LYS A 170 25.85 15.48 -26.59
N GLN A 171 25.36 16.67 -26.24
CA GLN A 171 26.12 17.91 -26.30
C GLN A 171 27.22 17.93 -25.24
N ALA A 172 26.89 17.55 -24.02
CA ALA A 172 27.86 17.43 -22.93
C ALA A 172 28.99 16.49 -23.31
N TYR A 173 28.64 15.30 -23.80
CA TYR A 173 29.60 14.31 -24.26
C TYR A 173 30.53 14.84 -25.35
N TYR A 174 29.99 15.51 -26.37
CA TYR A 174 30.78 16.11 -27.43
C TYR A 174 31.83 17.07 -26.87
N TRP A 175 31.43 18.00 -26.00
CA TRP A 175 32.35 19.00 -25.46
C TRP A 175 33.37 18.42 -24.48
N TYR A 176 33.00 17.43 -23.65
CA TYR A 176 33.98 16.70 -22.86
C TYR A 176 35.02 16.00 -23.73
N ARG A 177 34.61 15.39 -24.86
CA ARG A 177 35.55 14.75 -25.78
C ARG A 177 36.48 15.75 -26.46
N VAL A 178 36.01 16.96 -26.76
CA VAL A 178 36.85 18.05 -27.28
C VAL A 178 37.90 18.46 -26.24
N VAL A 179 37.47 18.74 -25.00
CA VAL A 179 38.39 19.13 -23.93
C VAL A 179 39.38 18.01 -23.61
N GLU A 180 38.93 16.75 -23.57
CA GLU A 180 39.80 15.60 -23.34
C GLU A 180 40.86 15.43 -24.43
N ALA A 181 40.51 15.65 -25.70
CA ALA A 181 41.42 15.48 -26.82
C ALA A 181 42.53 16.54 -26.85
N GLU A 182 42.23 17.77 -26.41
CA GLU A 182 43.17 18.88 -26.44
C GLU A 182 43.93 19.06 -25.10
N GLN A 183 43.23 18.99 -23.96
CA GLN A 183 43.80 19.22 -22.64
C GLN A 183 43.08 18.41 -21.54
N PRO A 184 43.37 17.10 -21.40
CA PRO A 184 42.65 16.21 -20.48
C PRO A 184 42.83 16.59 -19.00
N GLU A 185 43.90 17.30 -18.64
CA GLU A 185 44.13 17.74 -17.26
C GLU A 185 43.05 18.70 -16.74
N LEU A 186 42.37 19.45 -17.62
CA LEU A 186 41.28 20.34 -17.20
C LEU A 186 40.10 19.57 -16.59
N ILE A 187 39.80 18.39 -17.13
CA ILE A 187 38.76 17.51 -16.59
C ILE A 187 39.24 16.87 -15.28
N ARG A 188 40.49 16.39 -15.24
CA ARG A 188 41.07 15.72 -14.07
C ARG A 188 41.21 16.62 -12.85
N GLN A 189 41.34 17.94 -13.05
CA GLN A 189 41.40 18.94 -11.99
C GLN A 189 40.02 19.25 -11.36
N SER A 190 38.94 18.71 -11.93
CA SER A 190 37.57 18.93 -11.46
C SER A 190 36.88 17.58 -11.20
N GLY A 191 36.64 17.27 -9.92
CA GLY A 191 35.82 16.12 -9.53
C GLY A 191 34.42 16.20 -10.14
N HIS A 192 33.80 17.38 -10.11
CA HIS A 192 32.50 17.62 -10.74
C HIS A 192 32.49 17.25 -12.22
N SER A 193 33.39 17.82 -13.02
CA SER A 193 33.42 17.60 -14.46
C SER A 193 33.78 16.15 -14.79
N SER A 194 34.66 15.52 -14.00
CA SER A 194 34.99 14.08 -14.13
C SER A 194 33.76 13.19 -13.90
N TYR A 195 32.96 13.47 -12.86
CA TYR A 195 31.72 12.73 -12.58
C TYR A 195 30.67 12.94 -13.67
N GLN A 196 30.43 14.19 -14.06
CA GLN A 196 29.45 14.53 -15.11
C GLN A 196 29.83 13.91 -16.46
N PHE A 197 31.12 13.84 -16.78
CA PHE A 197 31.57 13.15 -17.99
C PHE A 197 31.28 11.64 -17.93
N GLY A 198 31.45 11.00 -16.76
CA GLY A 198 31.04 9.62 -16.55
C GLY A 198 29.54 9.40 -16.78
N LEU A 199 28.68 10.30 -16.28
CA LEU A 199 27.24 10.27 -16.54
C LEU A 199 26.91 10.48 -18.02
N ALA A 200 27.59 11.40 -18.72
CA ALA A 200 27.40 11.64 -20.14
C ALA A 200 27.78 10.42 -21.00
N GLU A 201 28.89 9.74 -20.68
CA GLU A 201 29.30 8.48 -21.35
C GLU A 201 28.27 7.37 -21.13
N LEU A 202 27.74 7.24 -19.91
CA LEU A 202 26.68 6.28 -19.59
C LEU A 202 25.41 6.57 -20.40
N ALA A 203 24.98 7.84 -20.46
CA ALA A 203 23.76 8.24 -21.15
C ALA A 203 23.85 8.13 -22.69
N VAL A 204 25.03 8.34 -23.26
CA VAL A 204 25.28 8.19 -24.71
C VAL A 204 25.42 6.72 -25.12
N GLY A 205 25.65 5.81 -24.16
CA GLY A 205 25.67 4.37 -24.41
C GLY A 205 27.03 3.85 -24.90
N ASN A 206 28.14 4.38 -24.37
CA ASN A 206 29.49 3.85 -24.63
C ASN A 206 29.94 2.97 -23.45
N PRO A 207 29.54 1.68 -23.38
CA PRO A 207 29.66 0.88 -22.17
C PRO A 207 31.09 0.66 -21.71
N ASP A 208 32.06 0.56 -22.62
CA ASP A 208 33.43 0.12 -22.30
C ASP A 208 34.21 1.12 -21.44
N ARG A 209 33.85 2.41 -21.51
CA ARG A 209 34.62 3.48 -20.84
C ARG A 209 34.01 3.92 -19.51
N VAL A 210 32.72 3.66 -19.26
CA VAL A 210 31.99 4.20 -18.11
C VAL A 210 32.68 3.90 -16.77
N ILE A 211 33.11 2.65 -16.55
CA ILE A 211 33.77 2.27 -15.29
C ILE A 211 35.09 3.03 -15.14
N SER A 212 35.93 3.05 -16.19
CA SER A 212 37.20 3.79 -16.15
C SER A 212 37.02 5.29 -15.87
N ARG A 213 35.90 5.88 -16.33
CA ARG A 213 35.56 7.28 -16.07
C ARG A 213 35.20 7.53 -14.62
N PHE A 214 34.33 6.70 -14.05
CA PHE A 214 33.97 6.82 -12.65
C PHE A 214 35.15 6.49 -11.72
N LEU A 215 36.03 5.56 -12.10
CA LEU A 215 37.25 5.30 -11.33
C LEU A 215 38.22 6.49 -11.30
N LEU A 216 38.18 7.38 -12.29
CA LEU A 216 39.02 8.57 -12.30
C LEU A 216 38.70 9.48 -11.09
N ILE A 217 37.42 9.76 -10.83
CA ILE A 217 37.04 10.57 -9.66
C ILE A 217 37.29 9.81 -8.35
N VAL A 218 37.03 8.51 -8.30
CA VAL A 218 37.32 7.68 -7.12
C VAL A 218 38.80 7.74 -6.74
N ASN A 219 39.69 7.73 -7.73
CA ASN A 219 41.14 7.74 -7.49
C ASN A 219 41.71 9.14 -7.21
N LEU A 220 41.19 10.19 -7.87
CA LEU A 220 41.71 11.55 -7.73
C LEU A 220 41.10 12.30 -6.54
N TYR A 221 39.85 11.99 -6.20
CA TYR A 221 39.06 12.68 -5.17
C TYR A 221 38.34 11.67 -4.27
N PRO A 222 39.06 10.76 -3.59
CA PRO A 222 38.45 9.64 -2.87
C PRO A 222 37.46 10.06 -1.78
N GLU A 223 37.66 11.21 -1.14
CA GLU A 223 36.81 11.70 -0.04
C GLU A 223 35.61 12.55 -0.51
N ASP A 224 35.53 12.84 -1.82
CA ASP A 224 34.43 13.61 -2.40
C ASP A 224 33.16 12.76 -2.46
N GLU A 225 32.02 13.33 -2.09
CA GLU A 225 30.73 12.64 -2.16
C GLU A 225 30.40 12.14 -3.58
N LEU A 226 30.87 12.86 -4.61
CA LEU A 226 30.75 12.43 -6.00
C LEU A 226 31.54 11.15 -6.31
N ALA A 227 32.65 10.87 -5.61
CA ALA A 227 33.36 9.60 -5.72
C ALA A 227 32.49 8.46 -5.18
N GLY A 228 31.80 8.68 -4.07
CA GLY A 228 30.82 7.73 -3.53
C GLY A 228 29.66 7.47 -4.51
N LEU A 229 29.11 8.51 -5.13
CA LEU A 229 28.07 8.34 -6.15
C LEU A 229 28.61 7.59 -7.37
N ALA A 230 29.86 7.84 -7.77
CA ALA A 230 30.54 7.12 -8.83
C ALA A 230 30.67 5.61 -8.53
N LEU A 231 31.01 5.22 -7.30
CA LEU A 231 31.03 3.82 -6.86
C LEU A 231 29.65 3.16 -7.03
N ASN A 232 28.57 3.85 -6.66
CA ASN A 232 27.20 3.36 -6.85
C ASN A 232 26.82 3.21 -8.33
N GLN A 233 27.26 4.12 -9.20
CA GLN A 233 27.06 4.00 -10.65
C GLN A 233 27.83 2.81 -11.23
N ILE A 234 29.06 2.58 -10.79
CA ILE A 234 29.86 1.41 -11.18
C ILE A 234 29.13 0.12 -10.73
N SER A 235 28.68 0.07 -9.48
CA SER A 235 27.91 -1.06 -8.95
C SER A 235 26.68 -1.35 -9.80
N THR A 236 25.85 -0.35 -10.07
CA THR A 236 24.63 -0.49 -10.89
C THR A 236 24.93 -0.98 -12.30
N LYS A 237 25.98 -0.45 -12.95
CA LYS A 237 26.40 -0.89 -14.28
C LYS A 237 26.84 -2.36 -14.28
N LEU A 238 27.67 -2.77 -13.32
CA LEU A 238 28.14 -4.15 -13.20
C LEU A 238 26.99 -5.12 -12.91
N GLN A 239 26.00 -4.71 -12.12
CA GLN A 239 24.81 -5.50 -11.85
C GLN A 239 24.02 -5.75 -13.15
N ASN A 240 23.84 -4.71 -13.98
CA ASN A 240 23.15 -4.83 -15.27
C ASN A 240 23.92 -5.71 -16.28
N GLU A 241 25.24 -5.83 -16.14
CA GLU A 241 26.08 -6.73 -16.94
C GLU A 241 26.13 -8.17 -16.38
N GLY A 242 25.40 -8.47 -15.30
CA GLY A 242 25.38 -9.78 -14.65
C GLY A 242 26.63 -10.08 -13.81
N ARG A 243 27.46 -9.07 -13.52
CA ARG A 243 28.67 -9.19 -12.69
C ARG A 243 28.38 -8.90 -11.21
N GLU A 244 27.47 -9.67 -10.64
CA GLU A 244 26.85 -9.40 -9.33
C GLU A 244 27.85 -9.18 -8.20
N TYR A 245 28.79 -10.10 -7.98
CA TYR A 245 29.73 -9.98 -6.85
C TYR A 245 30.65 -8.76 -6.94
N LEU A 246 31.03 -8.36 -8.16
CA LEU A 246 31.79 -7.12 -8.35
C LEU A 246 30.90 -5.90 -8.09
N ALA A 247 29.63 -5.94 -8.48
CA ALA A 247 28.67 -4.89 -8.14
C ALA A 247 28.54 -4.72 -6.62
N LEU A 248 28.43 -5.83 -5.88
CA LEU A 248 28.38 -5.82 -4.41
C LEU A 248 29.64 -5.22 -3.80
N TYR A 249 30.82 -5.55 -4.34
CA TYR A 249 32.07 -4.97 -3.87
C TYR A 249 32.05 -3.43 -3.93
N PHE A 250 31.68 -2.85 -5.08
CA PHE A 250 31.63 -1.38 -5.21
C PHE A 250 30.53 -0.73 -4.36
N ALA A 251 29.37 -1.38 -4.20
CA ALA A 251 28.33 -0.92 -3.27
C ALA A 251 28.82 -0.94 -1.82
N ASP A 252 29.57 -1.97 -1.44
CA ASP A 252 30.14 -2.09 -0.11
C ASP A 252 31.25 -1.07 0.15
N GLN A 253 32.09 -0.77 -0.83
CA GLN A 253 33.05 0.33 -0.73
C GLN A 253 32.36 1.68 -0.51
N ALA A 254 31.27 1.96 -1.25
CA ALA A 254 30.48 3.18 -1.03
C ALA A 254 29.88 3.23 0.39
N ARG A 255 29.32 2.11 0.86
CA ARG A 255 28.76 1.96 2.21
C ARG A 255 29.80 2.23 3.30
N GLN A 256 31.00 1.65 3.17
CA GLN A 256 32.04 1.75 4.19
C GLN A 256 32.68 3.14 4.23
N GLN A 257 33.00 3.71 3.07
CA GLN A 257 33.73 4.98 3.00
C GLN A 257 32.84 6.21 3.28
N PHE A 258 31.56 6.16 2.90
CA PHE A 258 30.64 7.28 3.01
C PHE A 258 29.49 6.99 3.97
N SER A 259 29.81 6.38 5.12
CA SER A 259 28.84 6.11 6.18
C SER A 259 28.04 7.37 6.52
N ASP A 260 26.73 7.21 6.70
CA ASP A 260 25.78 8.30 7.01
C ASP A 260 25.61 9.40 5.95
N ARG A 261 26.27 9.29 4.78
CA ARG A 261 26.04 10.17 3.62
C ARG A 261 25.20 9.47 2.54
N GLU A 262 24.75 10.23 1.54
CA GLU A 262 23.91 9.68 0.45
C GLU A 262 24.58 8.47 -0.23
N PRO A 263 25.87 8.50 -0.60
CA PRO A 263 26.49 7.38 -1.27
C PRO A 263 26.51 6.10 -0.43
N GLY A 264 26.72 6.23 0.89
CA GLY A 264 26.75 5.09 1.78
C GLY A 264 25.38 4.44 1.94
N ARG A 265 24.32 5.24 2.07
CA ARG A 265 22.93 4.76 2.09
C ARG A 265 22.55 4.06 0.79
N ARG A 266 22.93 4.62 -0.36
CA ARG A 266 22.72 3.97 -1.67
C ARG A 266 23.47 2.64 -1.80
N GLY A 267 24.71 2.58 -1.30
CA GLY A 267 25.49 1.35 -1.24
C GLY A 267 24.82 0.29 -0.36
N GLN A 268 24.37 0.68 0.83
CA GLN A 268 23.61 -0.18 1.74
C GLN A 268 22.30 -0.69 1.12
N ALA A 269 21.56 0.18 0.41
CA ALA A 269 20.36 -0.20 -0.31
C ALA A 269 20.66 -1.20 -1.44
N ALA A 270 21.75 -1.03 -2.19
CA ALA A 270 22.15 -1.98 -3.22
C ALA A 270 22.45 -3.38 -2.66
N LEU A 271 23.16 -3.45 -1.53
CA LEU A 271 23.43 -4.72 -0.84
C LEU A 271 22.13 -5.34 -0.32
N ALA A 272 21.28 -4.56 0.34
CA ALA A 272 19.99 -5.03 0.85
C ALA A 272 19.07 -5.56 -0.27
N ARG A 273 19.02 -4.88 -1.42
CA ARG A 273 18.25 -5.32 -2.59
C ARG A 273 18.69 -6.71 -3.07
N TRP A 274 20.00 -6.94 -3.11
CA TRP A 274 20.53 -8.25 -3.48
C TRP A 274 20.24 -9.31 -2.42
N VAL A 275 20.39 -8.99 -1.12
CA VAL A 275 20.05 -9.92 -0.04
C VAL A 275 18.57 -10.29 -0.08
N VAL A 276 17.65 -9.32 -0.24
CA VAL A 276 16.20 -9.56 -0.39
C VAL A 276 15.92 -10.51 -1.54
N ALA A 277 16.52 -10.29 -2.70
CA ALA A 277 16.35 -11.16 -3.87
C ALA A 277 16.85 -12.59 -3.61
N PHE A 278 17.98 -12.73 -2.90
CA PHE A 278 18.56 -14.01 -2.53
C PHE A 278 17.71 -14.75 -1.48
N VAL A 279 17.35 -14.12 -0.36
CA VAL A 279 16.61 -14.78 0.72
C VAL A 279 15.14 -15.04 0.39
N SER A 280 14.61 -14.41 -0.66
CA SER A 280 13.27 -14.68 -1.19
C SER A 280 13.20 -15.98 -2.00
N GLN A 281 14.35 -16.53 -2.41
CA GLN A 281 14.44 -17.80 -3.10
C GLN A 281 14.83 -18.92 -2.13
N ASP A 282 14.39 -20.14 -2.43
CA ASP A 282 14.77 -21.31 -1.64
C ASP A 282 16.15 -21.81 -2.08
N HIS A 283 17.15 -21.54 -1.25
CA HIS A 283 18.54 -21.93 -1.47
C HIS A 283 18.96 -22.96 -0.44
N ASP A 284 19.57 -24.05 -0.92
CA ASP A 284 20.11 -25.07 -0.05
C ASP A 284 21.32 -24.57 0.75
N LYS A 285 21.77 -25.38 1.70
CA LYS A 285 22.89 -25.04 2.58
C LYS A 285 24.22 -24.91 1.80
N GLU A 286 24.42 -25.69 0.75
CA GLU A 286 25.67 -25.69 -0.02
C GLU A 286 25.80 -24.43 -0.89
N GLU A 287 24.70 -24.00 -1.50
CA GLU A 287 24.60 -22.75 -2.25
C GLU A 287 24.90 -21.55 -1.36
N ARG A 288 24.28 -21.48 -0.17
CA ARG A 288 24.55 -20.42 0.81
C ARG A 288 26.03 -20.38 1.22
N GLU A 289 26.66 -21.53 1.45
CA GLU A 289 28.07 -21.60 1.82
C GLU A 289 29.01 -21.18 0.67
N LYS A 290 28.66 -21.48 -0.58
CA LYS A 290 29.41 -20.99 -1.75
C LYS A 290 29.34 -19.47 -1.84
N VAL A 291 28.17 -18.90 -1.60
CA VAL A 291 27.95 -17.45 -1.58
C VAL A 291 28.77 -16.80 -0.46
N TYR A 292 28.70 -17.30 0.77
CA TYR A 292 29.47 -16.75 1.89
C TYR A 292 30.98 -16.75 1.61
N ARG A 293 31.53 -17.86 1.12
CA ARG A 293 32.96 -17.92 0.72
C ARG A 293 33.31 -16.89 -0.34
N ARG A 294 32.42 -16.64 -1.30
CA ARG A 294 32.66 -15.66 -2.35
C ARG A 294 32.65 -14.23 -1.81
N LEU A 295 31.73 -13.91 -0.91
CA LEU A 295 31.65 -12.61 -0.24
C LEU A 295 32.88 -12.38 0.66
N ASP A 296 33.30 -13.40 1.42
CA ASP A 296 34.50 -13.36 2.27
C ASP A 296 35.78 -13.12 1.47
N HIS A 297 35.93 -13.78 0.32
CA HIS A 297 37.04 -13.50 -0.60
C HIS A 297 37.09 -12.05 -1.12
N LEU A 298 35.96 -11.35 -1.12
CA LEU A 298 35.85 -9.94 -1.49
C LEU A 298 35.90 -9.00 -0.27
N GLY A 299 36.03 -9.53 0.94
CA GLY A 299 36.00 -8.78 2.19
C GLY A 299 34.63 -8.19 2.52
N ILE A 300 33.56 -8.71 1.92
CA ILE A 300 32.19 -8.20 2.10
C ILE A 300 31.53 -8.95 3.25
N VAL A 301 31.16 -8.23 4.31
CA VAL A 301 30.44 -8.78 5.47
C VAL A 301 28.94 -8.53 5.31
N LEU A 302 28.19 -9.59 5.02
CA LEU A 302 26.73 -9.56 4.88
C LEU A 302 26.09 -10.76 5.57
N SER A 303 24.94 -10.54 6.21
CA SER A 303 24.10 -11.61 6.75
C SER A 303 22.94 -11.90 5.80
N LEU A 304 22.76 -13.17 5.44
CA LEU A 304 21.75 -13.63 4.46
C LEU A 304 20.47 -14.11 5.18
N SER A 305 19.81 -13.21 5.90
CA SER A 305 18.56 -13.48 6.62
C SER A 305 17.56 -12.31 6.54
N TRP A 306 16.27 -12.63 6.75
CA TRP A 306 15.22 -11.61 6.84
C TRP A 306 15.39 -10.68 8.04
N ASP A 307 15.96 -11.15 9.16
CA ASP A 307 16.29 -10.30 10.31
C ASP A 307 17.33 -9.21 9.96
N ALA A 308 18.36 -9.57 9.20
CA ALA A 308 19.39 -8.63 8.77
C ALA A 308 18.85 -7.62 7.75
N VAL A 309 17.97 -8.08 6.85
CA VAL A 309 17.22 -7.18 5.95
C VAL A 309 16.40 -6.20 6.76
N LEU A 310 15.67 -6.66 7.78
CA LEU A 310 14.82 -5.81 8.61
C LEU A 310 15.61 -4.72 9.34
N GLU A 311 16.76 -5.07 9.91
CA GLU A 311 17.64 -4.10 10.58
C GLU A 311 18.10 -3.00 9.60
N THR A 312 18.57 -3.40 8.43
CA THR A 312 19.00 -2.47 7.38
C THR A 312 17.85 -1.60 6.88
N ALA A 313 16.70 -2.21 6.62
CA ALA A 313 15.52 -1.55 6.09
C ALA A 313 14.94 -0.51 7.06
N ARG A 314 15.01 -0.75 8.38
CA ARG A 314 14.64 0.25 9.40
C ARG A 314 15.49 1.51 9.31
N GLY A 315 16.80 1.37 9.15
CA GLY A 315 17.69 2.52 8.94
C GLY A 315 17.36 3.29 7.65
N LEU A 316 17.21 2.56 6.54
CA LEU A 316 16.95 3.14 5.23
C LEU A 316 15.56 3.79 5.13
N SER A 317 14.55 3.29 5.84
CA SER A 317 13.18 3.86 5.83
C SER A 317 13.09 5.31 6.35
N HIS A 318 14.15 5.82 6.98
CA HIS A 318 14.28 7.20 7.44
C HIS A 318 15.29 8.02 6.62
N ALA A 319 15.76 7.49 5.50
CA ALA A 319 16.71 8.15 4.63
C ALA A 319 16.13 9.47 4.06
N PRO A 320 16.94 10.53 3.89
CA PRO A 320 16.52 11.76 3.21
C PRO A 320 16.15 11.54 1.73
N GLU A 321 16.78 10.56 1.07
CA GLU A 321 16.51 10.18 -0.31
C GLU A 321 15.21 9.40 -0.38
N ARG A 322 14.19 9.97 -1.04
CA ARG A 322 12.84 9.39 -1.10
C ARG A 322 12.83 7.99 -1.73
N ASP A 323 13.60 7.79 -2.79
CA ASP A 323 13.72 6.48 -3.46
C ASP A 323 14.30 5.41 -2.54
N VAL A 324 15.28 5.76 -1.71
CA VAL A 324 15.88 4.83 -0.73
C VAL A 324 14.93 4.57 0.45
N ALA A 325 14.24 5.61 0.93
CA ALA A 325 13.26 5.48 2.01
C ALA A 325 12.07 4.57 1.63
N ASP A 326 11.60 4.69 0.39
CA ASP A 326 10.55 3.83 -0.16
C ASP A 326 10.96 2.36 -0.17
N GLU A 327 12.15 2.06 -0.70
CA GLU A 327 12.69 0.70 -0.71
C GLU A 327 12.89 0.16 0.71
N GLY A 328 13.36 0.99 1.64
CA GLY A 328 13.44 0.65 3.06
C GLY A 328 12.09 0.22 3.62
N LEU A 329 11.02 0.99 3.40
CA LEU A 329 9.68 0.61 3.86
C LEU A 329 9.14 -0.66 3.18
N LEU A 330 9.40 -0.82 1.88
CA LEU A 330 9.04 -2.04 1.13
C LEU A 330 9.71 -3.28 1.74
N TRP A 331 11.03 -3.23 1.96
CA TRP A 331 11.78 -4.35 2.53
C TRP A 331 11.44 -4.61 3.99
N MET A 332 11.14 -3.57 4.78
CA MET A 332 10.60 -3.75 6.14
C MET A 332 9.32 -4.57 6.10
N GLY A 333 8.36 -4.19 5.25
CA GLY A 333 7.09 -4.92 5.12
C GLY A 333 7.29 -6.37 4.66
N GLN A 334 8.19 -6.61 3.72
CA GLN A 334 8.53 -7.96 3.24
C GLN A 334 9.20 -8.81 4.32
N ALA A 335 10.15 -8.24 5.07
CA ALA A 335 10.84 -8.95 6.13
C ALA A 335 9.89 -9.31 7.27
N TYR A 336 9.05 -8.37 7.73
CA TYR A 336 8.02 -8.67 8.73
C TYR A 336 7.05 -9.75 8.27
N GLN A 337 6.62 -9.71 7.00
CA GLN A 337 5.78 -10.75 6.41
C GLN A 337 6.47 -12.12 6.41
N ALA A 338 7.76 -12.18 6.05
CA ALA A 338 8.51 -13.43 6.01
C ALA A 338 8.78 -14.02 7.41
N ILE A 339 8.96 -13.17 8.42
CA ILE A 339 9.15 -13.57 9.83
C ILE A 339 7.81 -14.03 10.45
N GLY A 340 6.68 -13.55 9.93
CA GLY A 340 5.33 -13.88 10.40
C GLY A 340 4.68 -12.79 11.28
N GLU A 341 5.32 -11.63 11.40
CA GLU A 341 4.83 -10.46 12.12
C GLU A 341 3.92 -9.62 11.24
N TYR A 342 2.73 -10.15 10.95
CA TYR A 342 1.80 -9.55 9.98
C TYR A 342 1.32 -8.14 10.38
N ALA A 343 1.22 -7.84 11.67
CA ALA A 343 0.78 -6.53 12.16
C ALA A 343 1.77 -5.42 11.73
N ASP A 344 3.05 -5.65 11.94
CA ASP A 344 4.12 -4.71 11.56
C ASP A 344 4.26 -4.61 10.04
N ALA A 345 4.06 -5.73 9.32
CA ALA A 345 4.05 -5.74 7.86
C ALA A 345 2.94 -4.83 7.28
N ILE A 346 1.72 -4.93 7.82
CA ILE A 346 0.58 -4.09 7.42
C ILE A 346 0.91 -2.61 7.69
N GLN A 347 1.49 -2.28 8.84
CA GLN A 347 1.88 -0.91 9.17
C GLN A 347 2.95 -0.36 8.20
N ALA A 348 3.98 -1.15 7.88
CA ALA A 348 5.03 -0.75 6.95
C ALA A 348 4.47 -0.41 5.56
N PHE A 349 3.61 -1.26 4.99
CA PHE A 349 2.99 -1.00 3.69
C PHE A 349 1.97 0.14 3.73
N THR A 350 1.23 0.29 4.84
CA THR A 350 0.30 1.42 5.04
C THR A 350 1.06 2.75 5.05
N ARG A 351 2.28 2.79 5.61
CA ARG A 351 3.16 3.97 5.57
C ARG A 351 3.79 4.20 4.19
N LEU A 352 4.14 3.14 3.45
CA LEU A 352 4.75 3.22 2.12
C LEU A 352 3.83 3.88 1.08
N ILE A 353 2.58 3.43 0.97
CA ILE A 353 1.66 3.83 -0.11
C ILE A 353 1.51 5.36 -0.27
N PRO A 354 1.27 6.16 0.79
CA PRO A 354 1.15 7.62 0.65
C PRO A 354 2.49 8.33 0.41
N LEU A 355 3.62 7.72 0.78
CA LEU A 355 4.95 8.33 0.66
C LEU A 355 5.68 7.97 -0.64
N ALA A 356 5.19 6.94 -1.35
CA ALA A 356 5.81 6.40 -2.54
C ALA A 356 6.15 7.46 -3.61
N SER A 357 7.43 7.53 -3.96
CA SER A 357 8.03 8.40 -4.97
C SER A 357 7.62 8.08 -6.41
N SER A 358 7.10 6.88 -6.66
CA SER A 358 6.66 6.41 -7.98
C SER A 358 5.36 5.61 -7.92
N ASP A 359 4.62 5.61 -9.04
CA ASP A 359 3.38 4.82 -9.16
C ASP A 359 3.64 3.31 -9.10
N THR A 360 4.79 2.86 -9.60
CA THR A 360 5.22 1.45 -9.50
C THR A 360 5.40 1.04 -8.05
N MET A 361 6.07 1.87 -7.24
CA MET A 361 6.27 1.61 -5.82
C MET A 361 4.95 1.64 -5.05
N ARG A 362 4.09 2.62 -5.35
CA ARG A 362 2.75 2.71 -4.73
C ARG A 362 1.94 1.45 -5.01
N LYS A 363 1.92 1.01 -6.27
CA LYS A 363 1.17 -0.18 -6.70
C LYS A 363 1.71 -1.44 -6.02
N GLU A 364 3.02 -1.62 -5.95
CA GLU A 364 3.59 -2.78 -5.26
C GLU A 364 3.25 -2.79 -3.75
N GLY A 365 3.30 -1.64 -3.09
CA GLY A 365 2.84 -1.50 -1.71
C GLY A 365 1.35 -1.86 -1.55
N GLN A 366 0.50 -1.42 -2.48
CA GLN A 366 -0.93 -1.76 -2.49
C GLN A 366 -1.18 -3.25 -2.71
N ASP A 367 -0.50 -3.88 -3.66
CA ASP A 367 -0.67 -5.30 -3.98
C ASP A 367 -0.24 -6.18 -2.79
N ARG A 368 0.87 -5.84 -2.12
CA ARG A 368 1.34 -6.55 -0.91
C ARG A 368 0.42 -6.34 0.28
N LEU A 369 -0.04 -5.11 0.51
CA LEU A 369 -1.01 -4.82 1.56
C LEU A 369 -2.34 -5.54 1.30
N ALA A 370 -2.81 -5.55 0.05
CA ALA A 370 -4.00 -6.29 -0.36
C ALA A 370 -3.89 -7.76 0.01
N TRP A 371 -2.78 -8.40 -0.39
CA TRP A 371 -2.53 -9.80 -0.11
C TRP A 371 -2.57 -10.09 1.39
N LEU A 372 -1.90 -9.28 2.22
CA LEU A 372 -1.86 -9.44 3.67
C LEU A 372 -3.26 -9.33 4.31
N LEU A 373 -3.99 -8.26 4.00
CA LEU A 373 -5.32 -8.02 4.54
C LEU A 373 -6.28 -9.16 4.14
N GLN A 374 -6.23 -9.59 2.88
CA GLN A 374 -7.06 -10.68 2.37
C GLN A 374 -6.69 -12.02 3.01
N HIS A 375 -5.40 -12.29 3.19
CA HIS A 375 -4.90 -13.51 3.82
C HIS A 375 -5.38 -13.62 5.27
N GLN A 376 -5.28 -12.53 6.04
CA GLN A 376 -5.74 -12.49 7.44
C GLN A 376 -7.26 -12.67 7.57
N ILE A 377 -8.06 -11.97 6.76
CA ILE A 377 -9.52 -12.14 6.76
C ILE A 377 -9.92 -13.59 6.47
N ARG A 378 -9.27 -14.21 5.48
CA ARG A 378 -9.51 -15.62 5.13
C ARG A 378 -9.12 -16.55 6.27
N ALA A 379 -7.94 -16.36 6.86
CA ALA A 379 -7.46 -17.18 7.97
C ALA A 379 -8.43 -17.13 9.18
N PHE A 380 -8.98 -15.96 9.51
CA PHE A 380 -10.00 -15.84 10.55
C PHE A 380 -11.30 -16.54 10.16
N SER A 381 -11.76 -16.37 8.91
CA SER A 381 -12.98 -16.99 8.40
C SER A 381 -12.90 -18.51 8.41
N ASP A 382 -11.79 -19.09 7.96
CA ASP A 382 -11.59 -20.55 7.89
C ASP A 382 -11.59 -21.18 9.29
N ARG A 383 -11.12 -20.44 10.31
CA ARG A 383 -11.16 -20.85 11.72
C ARG A 383 -12.46 -20.46 12.44
N LYS A 384 -13.41 -19.82 11.74
CA LYS A 384 -14.66 -19.27 12.31
C LYS A 384 -14.42 -18.30 13.48
N ALA A 385 -13.29 -17.58 13.46
CA ALA A 385 -12.90 -16.62 14.48
C ALA A 385 -13.53 -15.24 14.20
N TRP A 386 -14.86 -15.14 14.35
CA TRP A 386 -15.62 -13.95 13.93
C TRP A 386 -15.29 -12.68 14.70
N VAL A 387 -15.16 -12.75 16.03
CA VAL A 387 -14.82 -11.57 16.84
C VAL A 387 -13.41 -11.04 16.51
N PRO A 388 -12.36 -11.88 16.45
CA PRO A 388 -11.04 -11.44 15.97
C PRO A 388 -11.08 -10.84 14.56
N LEU A 389 -11.89 -11.39 13.64
CA LEU A 389 -12.05 -10.86 12.28
C LEU A 389 -12.59 -9.43 12.30
N LEU A 390 -13.67 -9.19 13.05
CA LEU A 390 -14.28 -7.86 13.15
C LEU A 390 -13.34 -6.87 13.84
N LYS A 391 -12.63 -7.31 14.87
CA LYS A 391 -11.59 -6.49 15.52
C LYS A 391 -10.51 -6.09 14.52
N PHE A 392 -9.96 -7.06 13.78
CA PHE A 392 -8.96 -6.81 12.73
C PHE A 392 -9.46 -5.82 11.68
N HIS A 393 -10.69 -6.01 11.18
CA HIS A 393 -11.29 -5.10 10.21
C HIS A 393 -11.41 -3.66 10.75
N SER A 394 -11.75 -3.51 12.03
CA SER A 394 -11.87 -2.20 12.68
C SER A 394 -10.52 -1.53 12.98
N GLU A 395 -9.52 -2.32 13.40
CA GLU A 395 -8.20 -1.85 13.81
C GLU A 395 -7.40 -1.33 12.62
N TYR A 396 -7.47 -2.01 11.48
CA TYR A 396 -6.75 -1.64 10.25
C TYR A 396 -7.63 -0.83 9.28
N ARG A 397 -8.55 -0.01 9.79
CA ARG A 397 -9.46 0.80 8.97
C ARG A 397 -8.73 1.65 7.93
N ASP A 398 -7.60 2.25 8.29
CA ASP A 398 -6.81 3.10 7.40
C ASP A 398 -6.18 2.30 6.25
N ALA A 399 -5.72 1.08 6.54
CA ALA A 399 -5.23 0.16 5.51
C ALA A 399 -6.34 -0.22 4.51
N PHE A 400 -7.57 -0.45 4.99
CA PHE A 400 -8.73 -0.70 4.14
C PHE A 400 -9.24 0.52 3.36
N GLN A 401 -8.84 1.74 3.73
CA GLN A 401 -9.10 2.93 2.89
C GLN A 401 -8.13 2.98 1.71
N LEU A 402 -6.86 2.62 1.93
CA LEU A 402 -5.83 2.57 0.88
C LEU A 402 -6.07 1.41 -0.10
N VAL A 403 -6.52 0.27 0.43
CA VAL A 403 -6.83 -0.94 -0.32
C VAL A 403 -8.21 -1.46 0.08
N PRO A 404 -9.27 -0.99 -0.59
CA PRO A 404 -10.63 -1.40 -0.27
C PRO A 404 -10.86 -2.89 -0.42
N LEU A 405 -11.67 -3.45 0.49
CA LEU A 405 -12.10 -4.85 0.40
C LEU A 405 -12.78 -5.15 -0.93
N GLU A 406 -12.37 -6.27 -1.51
CA GLU A 406 -13.05 -6.88 -2.63
C GLU A 406 -14.40 -7.45 -2.21
N ARG A 407 -15.30 -7.63 -3.20
CA ARG A 407 -16.67 -8.12 -3.02
C ARG A 407 -16.76 -9.39 -2.16
N GLU A 408 -15.84 -10.34 -2.32
CA GLU A 408 -15.86 -11.61 -1.58
C GLU A 408 -15.50 -11.41 -0.10
N ARG A 409 -14.60 -10.49 0.21
CA ARG A 409 -14.16 -10.23 1.59
C ARG A 409 -15.17 -9.37 2.35
N LEU A 410 -15.83 -8.43 1.68
CA LEU A 410 -16.98 -7.72 2.25
C LEU A 410 -18.11 -8.69 2.64
N LEU A 411 -18.35 -9.73 1.83
CA LEU A 411 -19.32 -10.77 2.17
C LEU A 411 -18.92 -11.53 3.45
N ILE A 412 -17.63 -11.84 3.61
CA ILE A 412 -17.11 -12.47 4.84
C ILE A 412 -17.32 -11.57 6.06
N VAL A 413 -17.05 -10.26 5.93
CA VAL A 413 -17.28 -9.30 7.02
C VAL A 413 -18.77 -9.23 7.39
N ALA A 414 -19.67 -9.15 6.40
CA ALA A 414 -21.11 -9.18 6.63
C ALA A 414 -21.55 -10.47 7.36
N LYS A 415 -21.04 -11.63 6.91
CA LYS A 415 -21.27 -12.92 7.58
C LYS A 415 -20.73 -12.93 9.01
N ALA A 416 -19.57 -12.33 9.27
CA ALA A 416 -19.00 -12.25 10.61
C ALA A 416 -19.92 -11.47 11.58
N TYR A 417 -20.49 -10.33 11.15
CA TYR A 417 -21.48 -9.60 11.95
C TYR A 417 -22.73 -10.44 12.24
N GLN A 418 -23.23 -11.17 11.24
CA GLN A 418 -24.36 -12.09 11.42
C GLN A 418 -24.07 -13.20 12.42
N GLN A 419 -22.85 -13.74 12.45
CA GLN A 419 -22.46 -14.83 13.36
C GLN A 419 -22.21 -14.36 14.81
N VAL A 420 -21.96 -13.07 15.02
CA VAL A 420 -21.78 -12.46 16.36
C VAL A 420 -23.10 -11.87 16.89
N ASP A 421 -24.22 -12.15 16.22
CA ASP A 421 -25.56 -11.65 16.58
C ASP A 421 -25.67 -10.11 16.53
N LEU A 422 -25.03 -9.52 15.52
CA LEU A 422 -25.10 -8.08 15.19
C LEU A 422 -25.81 -7.88 13.83
N PRO A 423 -27.14 -8.00 13.82
CA PRO A 423 -27.98 -8.10 12.61
C PRO A 423 -28.08 -6.80 11.81
N ALA A 424 -28.08 -5.65 12.48
CA ALA A 424 -28.24 -4.35 11.85
C ALA A 424 -26.98 -3.99 11.05
N GLU A 425 -25.81 -4.29 11.61
CA GLU A 425 -24.51 -4.16 10.98
C GLU A 425 -24.39 -5.16 9.82
N ALA A 426 -24.78 -6.41 10.01
CA ALA A 426 -24.80 -7.40 8.93
C ALA A 426 -25.66 -6.92 7.75
N TRP A 427 -26.87 -6.43 8.03
CA TRP A 427 -27.78 -5.87 7.04
C TRP A 427 -27.17 -4.67 6.32
N HIS A 428 -26.56 -3.75 7.06
CA HIS A 428 -25.89 -2.58 6.51
C HIS A 428 -24.78 -2.98 5.51
N TRP A 429 -23.96 -3.96 5.86
CA TRP A 429 -22.92 -4.47 4.97
C TRP A 429 -23.48 -5.18 3.73
N TYR A 430 -24.54 -5.97 3.87
CA TYR A 430 -25.22 -6.59 2.73
C TYR A 430 -25.79 -5.53 1.77
N ASP A 431 -26.43 -4.48 2.29
CA ASP A 431 -26.97 -3.38 1.48
C ASP A 431 -25.87 -2.58 0.77
N GLN A 432 -24.78 -2.25 1.48
CA GLN A 432 -23.61 -1.61 0.86
C GLN A 432 -23.06 -2.45 -0.29
N LEU A 433 -23.00 -3.76 -0.12
CA LEU A 433 -22.45 -4.66 -1.13
C LEU A 433 -23.33 -4.72 -2.38
N LEU A 434 -24.66 -4.77 -2.22
CA LEU A 434 -25.62 -4.75 -3.32
C LEU A 434 -25.61 -3.42 -4.07
N LYS A 435 -25.36 -2.30 -3.38
CA LYS A 435 -25.22 -0.95 -3.97
C LYS A 435 -23.92 -0.78 -4.73
N LYS A 436 -22.79 -1.18 -4.13
CA LYS A 436 -21.45 -1.00 -4.73
C LYS A 436 -21.20 -1.97 -5.88
N TYR A 437 -21.74 -3.19 -5.81
CA TYR A 437 -21.56 -4.23 -6.81
C TYR A 437 -22.89 -4.79 -7.32
N PRO A 438 -23.64 -4.02 -8.15
CA PRO A 438 -24.97 -4.42 -8.58
C PRO A 438 -24.99 -5.69 -9.45
N LYS A 439 -23.91 -5.98 -10.19
CA LYS A 439 -23.78 -7.18 -11.04
C LYS A 439 -22.98 -8.33 -10.38
N ASN A 440 -22.94 -8.39 -9.05
CA ASN A 440 -22.17 -9.42 -8.33
C ASN A 440 -22.78 -10.83 -8.52
N PRO A 441 -21.98 -11.89 -8.84
CA PRO A 441 -22.47 -13.27 -8.90
C PRO A 441 -23.13 -13.77 -7.60
N PHE A 442 -22.74 -13.24 -6.43
CA PHE A 442 -23.31 -13.65 -5.14
C PHE A 442 -24.63 -12.94 -4.80
N ARG A 443 -25.18 -12.13 -5.71
CA ARG A 443 -26.33 -11.25 -5.45
C ARG A 443 -27.55 -11.98 -4.93
N GLU A 444 -27.90 -13.10 -5.54
CA GLU A 444 -29.00 -13.95 -5.08
C GLU A 444 -28.75 -14.44 -3.65
N HIS A 445 -27.54 -14.95 -3.39
CA HIS A 445 -27.14 -15.42 -2.07
C HIS A 445 -27.22 -14.33 -0.99
N ILE A 446 -26.82 -13.10 -1.32
CA ILE A 446 -26.88 -11.96 -0.39
C ILE A 446 -28.33 -11.59 -0.06
N ARG A 447 -29.22 -11.58 -1.06
CA ARG A 447 -30.66 -11.37 -0.83
C ARG A 447 -31.24 -12.44 0.08
N LEU A 448 -30.82 -13.69 -0.08
CA LEU A 448 -31.19 -14.78 0.85
C LEU A 448 -30.68 -14.51 2.27
N GLN A 449 -29.42 -14.08 2.44
CA GLN A 449 -28.91 -13.72 3.76
C GLN A 449 -29.72 -12.60 4.42
N GLN A 450 -30.18 -11.60 3.67
CA GLN A 450 -31.04 -10.55 4.20
C GLN A 450 -32.35 -11.12 4.77
N VAL A 451 -33.01 -12.05 4.06
CA VAL A 451 -34.21 -12.74 4.57
C VAL A 451 -33.90 -13.51 5.85
N VAL A 452 -32.77 -14.25 5.89
CA VAL A 452 -32.35 -15.02 7.07
C VAL A 452 -32.09 -14.10 8.28
N VAL A 453 -31.38 -12.99 8.09
CA VAL A 453 -31.12 -12.00 9.14
C VAL A 453 -32.43 -11.41 9.66
N ALA A 454 -33.36 -11.06 8.77
CA ALA A 454 -34.67 -10.54 9.15
C ALA A 454 -35.50 -11.55 9.97
N GLN A 455 -35.49 -12.83 9.58
CA GLN A 455 -36.17 -13.89 10.32
C GLN A 455 -35.58 -14.11 11.71
N GLY A 456 -34.25 -14.13 11.83
CA GLY A 456 -33.55 -14.28 13.12
C GLY A 456 -33.90 -13.17 14.12
N GLN A 457 -34.15 -11.96 13.63
CA GLN A 457 -34.57 -10.83 14.45
C GLN A 457 -36.06 -10.84 14.82
N GLY A 458 -36.86 -11.72 14.21
CA GLY A 458 -38.32 -11.70 14.37
C GLY A 458 -38.97 -10.40 13.86
N ASN A 459 -38.30 -9.66 12.97
CA ASN A 459 -38.85 -8.44 12.39
C ASN A 459 -39.62 -8.77 11.11
N GLY A 460 -40.93 -8.98 11.27
CA GLY A 460 -41.86 -9.31 10.19
C GLY A 460 -41.82 -8.37 8.99
N SER A 461 -41.65 -7.06 9.22
CA SER A 461 -41.54 -6.08 8.14
C SER A 461 -40.31 -6.34 7.28
N TRP A 462 -39.15 -6.56 7.91
CA TRP A 462 -37.91 -6.84 7.18
C TRP A 462 -37.97 -8.15 6.40
N VAL A 463 -38.65 -9.17 6.93
CA VAL A 463 -38.86 -10.45 6.22
C VAL A 463 -39.69 -10.21 4.96
N ARG A 464 -40.77 -9.43 5.06
CA ARG A 464 -41.61 -9.07 3.91
C ARG A 464 -40.85 -8.24 2.88
N ASP A 465 -40.13 -7.22 3.32
CA ASP A 465 -39.39 -6.32 2.43
C ASP A 465 -38.26 -7.06 1.70
N ALA A 466 -37.44 -7.85 2.43
CA ALA A 466 -36.38 -8.65 1.83
C ALA A 466 -36.93 -9.76 0.92
N GLY A 467 -37.98 -10.45 1.36
CA GLY A 467 -38.55 -11.57 0.63
C GLY A 467 -39.23 -11.13 -0.67
N THR A 468 -40.00 -10.05 -0.62
CA THR A 468 -40.61 -9.47 -1.84
C THR A 468 -39.55 -8.96 -2.81
N ALA A 469 -38.51 -8.29 -2.33
CA ALA A 469 -37.38 -7.87 -3.16
C ALA A 469 -36.66 -9.06 -3.80
N TYR A 470 -36.45 -10.15 -3.07
CA TYR A 470 -35.87 -11.38 -3.62
C TYR A 470 -36.75 -11.96 -4.74
N LEU A 471 -38.05 -12.11 -4.51
CA LEU A 471 -38.96 -12.73 -5.50
C LEU A 471 -39.12 -11.89 -6.77
N GLN A 472 -39.05 -10.55 -6.66
CA GLN A 472 -39.04 -9.66 -7.82
C GLN A 472 -37.77 -9.82 -8.66
N GLU A 473 -36.63 -10.01 -8.00
CA GLU A 473 -35.32 -10.04 -8.64
C GLU A 473 -34.95 -11.44 -9.15
N PHE A 474 -35.35 -12.48 -8.43
CA PHE A 474 -35.03 -13.89 -8.69
C PHE A 474 -36.30 -14.76 -8.69
N PRO A 475 -37.20 -14.57 -9.67
CA PRO A 475 -38.46 -15.32 -9.72
C PRO A 475 -38.25 -16.83 -9.88
N ASN A 476 -37.13 -17.29 -10.45
CA ASN A 476 -36.82 -18.73 -10.52
C ASN A 476 -35.52 -19.05 -9.77
N GLY A 477 -35.21 -18.26 -8.74
CA GLY A 477 -34.00 -18.43 -7.94
C GLY A 477 -34.00 -19.73 -7.13
N GLN A 478 -32.81 -20.25 -6.84
CA GLN A 478 -32.62 -21.47 -6.06
C GLN A 478 -33.17 -21.35 -4.64
N GLY A 479 -33.14 -20.15 -4.06
CA GLY A 479 -33.66 -19.88 -2.73
C GLY A 479 -35.15 -19.52 -2.68
N ARG A 480 -35.87 -19.55 -3.81
CA ARG A 480 -37.29 -19.17 -3.87
C ARG A 480 -38.15 -19.92 -2.86
N GLY A 481 -38.01 -21.24 -2.79
CA GLY A 481 -38.76 -22.05 -1.82
C GLY A 481 -38.52 -21.63 -0.37
N GLN A 482 -37.28 -21.27 -0.03
CA GLN A 482 -36.92 -20.78 1.31
C GLN A 482 -37.56 -19.42 1.61
N VAL A 483 -37.52 -18.50 0.64
CA VAL A 483 -38.09 -17.16 0.79
C VAL A 483 -39.61 -17.20 0.89
N GLU A 484 -40.28 -18.00 0.06
CA GLU A 484 -41.73 -18.16 0.13
C GLU A 484 -42.16 -18.82 1.45
N THR A 485 -41.38 -19.78 1.95
CA THR A 485 -41.59 -20.35 3.28
C THR A 485 -41.45 -19.29 4.37
N ALA A 486 -40.44 -18.41 4.28
CA ALA A 486 -40.23 -17.32 5.24
C ALA A 486 -41.40 -16.32 5.25
N LEU A 487 -41.89 -15.93 4.08
CA LEU A 487 -43.06 -15.05 3.93
C LEU A 487 -44.34 -15.72 4.44
N ALA A 488 -44.52 -17.00 4.15
CA ALA A 488 -45.67 -17.78 4.59
C ALA A 488 -45.73 -17.93 6.12
N LEU A 489 -44.58 -18.17 6.76
CA LEU A 489 -44.46 -18.19 8.22
C LEU A 489 -44.83 -16.84 8.82
N GLU A 490 -44.44 -15.74 8.17
CA GLU A 490 -44.79 -14.41 8.67
C GLU A 490 -46.27 -14.06 8.44
N ALA A 491 -46.87 -14.54 7.35
CA ALA A 491 -48.31 -14.45 7.19
C ALA A 491 -49.05 -15.32 8.23
N LEU A 492 -48.48 -16.46 8.63
CA LEU A 492 -49.05 -17.35 9.64
C LEU A 492 -49.02 -16.73 11.05
N THR A 493 -47.94 -16.03 11.42
CA THR A 493 -47.82 -15.28 12.70
C THR A 493 -48.75 -14.07 12.74
N ASP A 494 -48.96 -13.39 11.60
CA ASP A 494 -49.91 -12.30 11.43
C ASP A 494 -51.39 -12.77 11.35
N GLU A 495 -51.67 -14.07 11.49
CA GLU A 495 -52.99 -14.68 11.31
C GLU A 495 -53.60 -14.50 9.90
N ARG A 496 -52.79 -14.13 8.91
CA ARG A 496 -53.16 -14.02 7.48
C ARG A 496 -53.11 -15.39 6.82
N TYR A 497 -53.93 -16.33 7.32
CA TYR A 497 -53.87 -17.75 6.97
C TYR A 497 -54.03 -18.04 5.47
N ALA A 498 -54.87 -17.29 4.76
CA ALA A 498 -55.08 -17.49 3.32
C ALA A 498 -53.81 -17.16 2.50
N GLU A 499 -53.08 -16.11 2.89
CA GLU A 499 -51.81 -15.75 2.27
C GLU A 499 -50.73 -16.78 2.63
N ALA A 500 -50.66 -17.20 3.89
CA ALA A 500 -49.74 -18.26 4.33
C ALA A 500 -49.94 -19.55 3.54
N ILE A 501 -51.19 -19.98 3.31
CA ILE A 501 -51.50 -21.17 2.52
C ILE A 501 -51.04 -21.00 1.06
N ARG A 502 -51.28 -19.85 0.45
CA ARG A 502 -50.83 -19.54 -0.91
C ARG A 502 -49.32 -19.66 -1.01
N ASP A 503 -48.61 -19.01 -0.09
CA ASP A 503 -47.15 -18.92 -0.12
C ASP A 503 -46.49 -20.27 0.21
N PHE A 504 -47.00 -21.05 1.17
CA PHE A 504 -46.55 -22.43 1.40
C PHE A 504 -46.84 -23.34 0.19
N SER A 505 -47.98 -23.17 -0.48
CA SER A 505 -48.30 -23.96 -1.67
C SER A 505 -47.39 -23.65 -2.85
N SER A 506 -46.98 -22.39 -2.99
CA SER A 506 -45.96 -21.98 -3.94
C SER A 506 -44.59 -22.54 -3.55
N ALA A 507 -44.20 -22.43 -2.27
CA ALA A 507 -42.92 -22.89 -1.78
C ALA A 507 -42.68 -24.38 -2.07
N LEU A 508 -43.71 -25.22 -1.96
CA LEU A 508 -43.67 -26.67 -2.28
C LEU A 508 -43.30 -26.99 -3.72
N GLN A 509 -43.41 -26.04 -4.64
CA GLN A 509 -42.97 -26.22 -6.04
C GLN A 509 -41.45 -26.08 -6.19
N TYR A 510 -40.77 -25.48 -5.21
CA TYR A 510 -39.34 -25.14 -5.25
C TYR A 510 -38.53 -25.78 -4.12
N VAL A 511 -39.16 -26.53 -3.21
CA VAL A 511 -38.45 -27.29 -2.17
C VAL A 511 -38.27 -28.75 -2.57
N ASP A 512 -37.02 -29.18 -2.70
CA ASP A 512 -36.67 -30.55 -3.12
C ASP A 512 -36.26 -31.48 -1.97
N GLY A 513 -35.89 -30.92 -0.82
CA GLY A 513 -35.41 -31.70 0.31
C GLY A 513 -36.54 -32.27 1.18
N ALA A 514 -36.40 -33.52 1.61
CA ALA A 514 -37.38 -34.21 2.46
C ALA A 514 -37.67 -33.47 3.78
N VAL A 515 -36.66 -32.82 4.36
CA VAL A 515 -36.80 -32.06 5.61
C VAL A 515 -37.58 -30.77 5.36
N GLU A 516 -37.23 -30.06 4.28
CA GLU A 516 -37.85 -28.82 3.85
C GLU A 516 -39.32 -29.04 3.45
N GLN A 517 -39.62 -30.07 2.66
CA GLN A 517 -40.98 -30.44 2.28
C GLN A 517 -41.83 -30.79 3.50
N ARG A 518 -41.30 -31.59 4.42
CA ARG A 518 -41.97 -31.93 5.69
C ARG A 518 -42.32 -30.67 6.47
N TYR A 519 -41.36 -29.77 6.63
CA TYR A 519 -41.52 -28.50 7.34
C TYR A 519 -42.62 -27.61 6.73
N VAL A 520 -42.58 -27.43 5.41
CA VAL A 520 -43.56 -26.59 4.70
C VAL A 520 -44.97 -27.18 4.79
N LEU A 521 -45.12 -28.49 4.59
CA LEU A 521 -46.43 -29.17 4.67
C LEU A 521 -47.03 -29.10 6.09
N ARG A 522 -46.23 -29.28 7.14
CA ARG A 522 -46.70 -29.15 8.53
C ARG A 522 -47.23 -27.75 8.82
N ASN A 523 -46.50 -26.72 8.40
CA ASN A 523 -46.92 -25.33 8.64
C ASN A 523 -48.12 -24.93 7.76
N ARG A 524 -48.24 -25.48 6.55
CA ARG A 524 -49.46 -25.31 5.73
C ARG A 524 -50.66 -26.00 6.36
N ALA A 525 -50.50 -27.21 6.88
CA ALA A 525 -51.55 -27.92 7.63
C ALA A 525 -52.00 -27.12 8.85
N ARG A 526 -51.07 -26.45 9.57
CA ARG A 526 -51.42 -25.55 10.67
C ARG A 526 -52.27 -24.37 10.20
N ALA A 527 -51.92 -23.74 9.08
CA ALA A 527 -52.73 -22.68 8.49
C ALA A 527 -54.14 -23.16 8.07
N TYR A 528 -54.24 -24.36 7.49
CA TYR A 528 -55.53 -24.99 7.16
C TYR A 528 -56.37 -25.29 8.40
N ARG A 529 -55.75 -25.78 9.48
CA ARG A 529 -56.41 -26.06 10.76
C ARG A 529 -57.00 -24.78 11.37
N ALA A 530 -56.27 -23.67 11.33
CA ALA A 530 -56.76 -22.37 11.79
C ALA A 530 -58.00 -21.88 11.01
N LEU A 531 -58.12 -22.25 9.73
CA LEU A 531 -59.31 -21.98 8.90
C LEU A 531 -60.40 -23.05 8.98
N GLY A 532 -60.24 -24.07 9.84
CA GLY A 532 -61.20 -25.18 9.98
C GLY A 532 -61.25 -26.16 8.79
N ARG A 533 -60.28 -26.11 7.87
CA ARG A 533 -60.25 -26.94 6.66
C ARG A 533 -59.63 -28.31 6.92
N MET A 534 -60.32 -29.14 7.70
CA MET A 534 -59.77 -30.40 8.23
C MET A 534 -59.36 -31.42 7.13
N GLU A 535 -60.08 -31.47 6.01
CA GLU A 535 -59.73 -32.36 4.89
C GLU A 535 -58.34 -32.03 4.30
N SER A 536 -58.01 -30.74 4.16
CA SER A 536 -56.71 -30.28 3.69
C SER A 536 -55.59 -30.53 4.72
N VAL A 537 -55.90 -30.40 6.01
CA VAL A 537 -54.96 -30.78 7.10
C VAL A 537 -54.56 -32.24 6.96
N ILE A 538 -55.54 -33.13 6.79
CA ILE A 538 -55.31 -34.56 6.65
C ILE A 538 -54.53 -34.89 5.37
N GLN A 539 -54.84 -34.20 4.26
CA GLN A 539 -54.10 -34.38 3.01
C GLN A 539 -52.62 -34.03 3.17
N ASP A 540 -52.31 -32.88 3.76
CA ASP A 540 -50.92 -32.44 3.99
C ASP A 540 -50.20 -33.37 4.97
N LEU A 541 -50.87 -33.81 6.06
CA LEU A 541 -50.28 -34.72 7.04
C LEU A 541 -50.03 -36.13 6.48
N ARG A 542 -50.90 -36.63 5.57
CA ARG A 542 -50.63 -37.89 4.84
C ARG A 542 -49.39 -37.79 3.98
N GLN A 543 -49.20 -36.65 3.31
CA GLN A 543 -47.96 -36.39 2.56
C GLN A 543 -46.76 -36.37 3.49
N VAL A 544 -46.84 -35.68 4.63
CA VAL A 544 -45.77 -35.64 5.64
C VAL A 544 -45.36 -37.03 6.13
N VAL A 545 -46.33 -37.90 6.47
CA VAL A 545 -46.07 -39.27 6.94
C VAL A 545 -45.39 -40.14 5.87
N SER A 546 -45.64 -39.85 4.58
CA SER A 546 -45.01 -40.57 3.46
C SER A 546 -43.51 -40.24 3.27
N ILE A 547 -43.03 -39.13 3.84
CA ILE A 547 -41.64 -38.69 3.70
C ILE A 547 -40.71 -39.48 4.64
N GLN A 548 -39.73 -40.17 4.06
CA GLN A 548 -38.78 -41.01 4.80
C GLN A 548 -37.56 -40.24 5.36
N PRO A 549 -37.03 -40.61 6.55
CA PRO A 549 -37.63 -41.55 7.50
C PRO A 549 -38.90 -40.96 8.14
N THR A 550 -39.96 -41.76 8.25
CA THR A 550 -41.20 -41.35 8.91
C THR A 550 -40.93 -41.06 10.39
N GLN A 551 -41.37 -39.90 10.88
CA GLN A 551 -41.24 -39.56 12.30
C GLN A 551 -42.50 -39.98 13.06
N VAL A 552 -42.34 -40.54 14.27
CA VAL A 552 -43.48 -40.96 15.10
C VAL A 552 -44.41 -39.77 15.41
N SER A 553 -43.85 -38.59 15.62
CA SER A 553 -44.62 -37.35 15.83
C SER A 553 -45.49 -36.96 14.64
N ASP A 554 -45.10 -37.30 13.40
CA ASP A 554 -45.92 -37.08 12.19
C ASP A 554 -47.12 -38.00 12.12
N VAL A 555 -46.90 -39.28 12.45
CA VAL A 555 -47.96 -40.30 12.51
C VAL A 555 -48.99 -39.93 13.57
N LEU A 556 -48.53 -39.44 14.73
CA LEU A 556 -49.40 -38.95 15.78
C LEU A 556 -50.20 -37.72 15.36
N ARG A 557 -49.58 -36.73 14.69
CA ARG A 557 -50.31 -35.55 14.17
C ARG A 557 -51.43 -35.97 13.20
N LEU A 558 -51.17 -36.94 12.32
CA LEU A 558 -52.18 -37.46 11.40
C LEU A 558 -53.29 -38.22 12.15
N GLY A 559 -52.93 -39.06 13.13
CA GLY A 559 -53.90 -39.78 13.97
C GLY A 559 -54.79 -38.83 14.75
N ASP A 560 -54.22 -37.77 15.30
CA ASP A 560 -54.94 -36.71 16.02
C ASP A 560 -55.92 -35.99 15.08
N ALA A 561 -55.49 -35.64 13.86
CA ALA A 561 -56.38 -35.02 12.87
C ALA A 561 -57.54 -35.94 12.44
N MET A 562 -57.29 -37.25 12.30
CA MET A 562 -58.35 -38.25 12.02
C MET A 562 -59.33 -38.38 13.18
N PHE A 563 -58.83 -38.39 14.40
CA PHE A 563 -59.65 -38.41 15.61
C PHE A 563 -60.53 -37.17 15.70
N ASP A 564 -59.98 -35.98 15.44
CA ASP A 564 -60.72 -34.72 15.48
C ASP A 564 -61.80 -34.66 14.38
N GLN A 565 -61.61 -35.38 13.27
CA GLN A 565 -62.62 -35.56 12.22
C GLN A 565 -63.69 -36.63 12.56
N GLY A 566 -63.54 -37.34 13.68
CA GLY A 566 -64.44 -38.42 14.12
C GLY A 566 -64.15 -39.77 13.47
N ASN A 567 -63.06 -39.91 12.70
CA ASN A 567 -62.66 -41.18 12.09
C ASN A 567 -61.79 -41.99 13.06
N TYR A 568 -62.43 -42.49 14.12
CA TYR A 568 -61.75 -43.19 15.22
C TYR A 568 -61.06 -44.49 14.79
N VAL A 569 -61.56 -45.15 13.74
CA VAL A 569 -61.00 -46.41 13.22
C VAL A 569 -59.64 -46.16 12.56
N GLU A 570 -59.53 -45.14 11.70
CA GLU A 570 -58.27 -44.79 11.06
C GLU A 570 -57.29 -44.18 12.06
N ALA A 571 -57.78 -43.38 13.02
CA ALA A 571 -56.99 -42.88 14.13
C ALA A 571 -56.37 -44.02 14.96
N GLN A 572 -57.17 -45.04 15.33
CA GLN A 572 -56.67 -46.24 16.01
C GLN A 572 -55.49 -46.87 15.26
N HIS A 573 -55.63 -47.14 13.95
CA HIS A 573 -54.56 -47.75 13.16
C HIS A 573 -53.27 -46.92 13.18
N LEU A 574 -53.39 -45.59 13.11
CA LEU A 574 -52.24 -44.68 13.16
C LEU A 574 -51.58 -44.66 14.54
N TYR A 575 -52.34 -44.73 15.64
CA TYR A 575 -51.78 -44.83 16.98
C TYR A 575 -51.08 -46.18 17.21
N ASP A 576 -51.67 -47.29 16.74
CA ASP A 576 -51.04 -48.60 16.77
C ASP A 576 -49.73 -48.61 15.97
N GLN A 577 -49.73 -47.97 14.79
CA GLN A 577 -48.52 -47.77 13.99
C GLN A 577 -47.46 -46.94 14.74
N ALA A 578 -47.86 -45.87 15.43
CA ALA A 578 -46.97 -45.04 16.24
C ALA A 578 -46.33 -45.82 17.40
N LEU A 579 -47.09 -46.73 18.03
CA LEU A 579 -46.61 -47.63 19.09
C LEU A 579 -45.63 -48.69 18.58
N GLY A 580 -45.72 -49.07 17.30
CA GLY A 580 -44.80 -50.01 16.65
C GLY A 580 -43.42 -49.44 16.31
N PHE A 581 -43.25 -48.11 16.34
CA PHE A 581 -41.96 -47.45 16.09
C PHE A 581 -41.14 -47.28 17.37
N GLY A 582 -39.80 -47.25 17.25
CA GLY A 582 -38.94 -46.83 18.35
C GLY A 582 -39.08 -45.32 18.61
N ALA A 583 -39.70 -44.95 19.74
CA ALA A 583 -39.95 -43.55 20.11
C ALA A 583 -39.64 -43.30 21.59
N PRO A 584 -39.43 -42.04 22.00
CA PRO A 584 -39.43 -41.67 23.41
C PRO A 584 -40.71 -42.16 24.10
N SER A 585 -40.57 -42.73 25.30
CA SER A 585 -41.67 -43.29 26.09
C SER A 585 -42.88 -42.35 26.20
N ALA A 586 -42.64 -41.05 26.29
CA ALA A 586 -43.69 -40.05 26.39
C ALA A 586 -44.58 -39.93 25.13
N LEU A 587 -44.03 -40.09 23.92
CA LEU A 587 -44.82 -40.15 22.68
C LEU A 587 -45.64 -41.44 22.60
N HIS A 588 -45.09 -42.57 23.06
CA HIS A 588 -45.84 -43.82 23.16
C HIS A 588 -46.98 -43.72 24.17
N THR A 589 -46.77 -43.10 25.32
CA THR A 589 -47.84 -42.88 26.31
C THR A 589 -48.94 -41.98 25.72
N TRP A 590 -48.58 -40.92 24.99
CA TRP A 590 -49.58 -40.10 24.28
C TRP A 590 -50.37 -40.92 23.25
N ALA A 591 -49.67 -41.74 22.45
CA ALA A 591 -50.31 -42.64 21.48
C ALA A 591 -51.27 -43.62 22.17
N LYS A 592 -50.87 -44.25 23.29
CA LYS A 592 -51.72 -45.13 24.11
C LYS A 592 -52.95 -44.41 24.65
N TYR A 593 -52.78 -43.18 25.12
CA TYR A 593 -53.88 -42.37 25.63
C TYR A 593 -54.90 -42.07 24.53
N ARG A 594 -54.44 -41.55 23.38
CA ARG A 594 -55.32 -41.24 22.24
C ARG A 594 -55.97 -42.51 21.65
N LEU A 595 -55.28 -43.64 21.67
CA LEU A 595 -55.84 -44.93 21.30
C LEU A 595 -56.96 -45.37 22.25
N ALA A 596 -56.73 -45.31 23.56
CA ALA A 596 -57.73 -45.65 24.57
C ALA A 596 -58.98 -44.78 24.45
N THR A 597 -58.80 -43.47 24.24
CA THR A 597 -59.91 -42.54 23.98
C THR A 597 -60.63 -42.88 22.68
N SER A 598 -59.92 -43.23 21.60
CA SER A 598 -60.54 -43.64 20.32
C SER A 598 -61.41 -44.89 20.50
N LEU A 599 -60.93 -45.88 21.26
CA LEU A 599 -61.67 -47.11 21.58
C LEU A 599 -62.92 -46.84 22.42
N GLU A 600 -62.87 -45.87 23.33
CA GLU A 600 -64.03 -45.41 24.11
C GLU A 600 -65.11 -44.80 23.21
N TYR A 601 -64.75 -43.90 22.30
CA TYR A 601 -65.68 -43.34 21.31
C TYR A 601 -66.24 -44.40 20.35
N MET A 602 -65.54 -45.51 20.17
CA MET A 602 -65.99 -46.68 19.40
C MET A 602 -66.83 -47.68 20.22
N GLY A 603 -67.06 -47.44 21.52
CA GLY A 603 -67.84 -48.31 22.40
C GLY A 603 -67.10 -49.55 22.92
N LYS A 604 -65.78 -49.64 22.73
CA LYS A 604 -64.92 -50.75 23.19
C LYS A 604 -64.36 -50.46 24.60
N SER A 605 -65.25 -50.23 25.56
CA SER A 605 -64.88 -49.74 26.90
C SER A 605 -63.95 -50.68 27.69
N GLY A 606 -63.99 -51.99 27.45
CA GLY A 606 -63.10 -52.96 28.11
C GLY A 606 -61.64 -52.85 27.68
N GLU A 607 -61.39 -52.68 26.37
CA GLU A 607 -60.04 -52.48 25.82
C GLU A 607 -59.49 -51.11 26.21
N ALA A 608 -60.34 -50.07 26.18
CA ALA A 608 -59.97 -48.73 26.63
C ALA A 608 -59.55 -48.71 28.11
N ALA A 609 -60.31 -49.37 29.00
CA ALA A 609 -60.01 -49.44 30.43
C ALA A 609 -58.67 -50.14 30.71
N ALA A 610 -58.32 -51.18 29.95
CA ALA A 610 -57.03 -51.85 30.07
C ALA A 610 -55.86 -50.92 29.73
N LEU A 611 -55.96 -50.19 28.61
CA LEU A 611 -54.94 -49.22 28.20
C LEU A 611 -54.81 -48.05 29.19
N PHE A 612 -55.92 -47.54 29.73
CA PHE A 612 -55.88 -46.52 30.77
C PHE A 612 -55.22 -47.02 32.07
N ALA A 613 -55.47 -48.27 32.47
CA ALA A 613 -54.83 -48.88 33.63
C ALA A 613 -53.31 -49.05 33.42
N GLU A 614 -52.86 -49.44 32.23
CA GLU A 614 -51.43 -49.49 31.89
C GLU A 614 -50.76 -48.12 32.00
N ILE A 615 -51.41 -47.07 31.50
CA ILE A 615 -50.91 -45.69 31.60
C ILE A 615 -50.80 -45.28 33.07
N GLN A 616 -51.80 -45.62 33.89
CA GLN A 616 -51.81 -45.30 35.32
C GLN A 616 -50.70 -46.02 36.10
N GLU A 617 -50.41 -47.29 35.78
CA GLU A 617 -49.32 -48.06 36.39
C GLU A 617 -47.93 -47.51 35.99
N LEU A 618 -47.78 -47.08 34.73
CA LEU A 618 -46.58 -46.41 34.23
C LEU A 618 -46.34 -45.07 34.97
N GLN A 619 -47.40 -44.31 35.24
CA GLN A 619 -47.32 -43.09 36.04
C GLN A 619 -46.90 -43.36 37.50
N THR A 620 -47.34 -44.47 38.09
CA THR A 620 -47.03 -44.78 39.50
C THR A 620 -45.59 -45.28 39.70
N ARG A 621 -44.97 -45.89 38.68
CA ARG A 621 -43.62 -46.44 38.75
C ARG A 621 -42.49 -45.46 38.39
N SER A 622 -42.81 -44.32 37.79
CA SER A 622 -41.79 -43.35 37.34
C SER A 622 -42.32 -41.91 37.38
N PRO A 623 -42.19 -41.20 38.51
CA PRO A 623 -42.66 -39.81 38.65
C PRO A 623 -41.97 -38.82 37.68
N GLU A 624 -40.72 -39.07 37.27
CA GLU A 624 -40.07 -38.27 36.22
C GLU A 624 -40.74 -38.46 34.85
N LEU A 625 -41.37 -39.61 34.62
CA LEU A 625 -42.16 -39.89 33.41
C LEU A 625 -43.39 -38.98 33.35
N GLU A 626 -43.95 -38.55 34.48
CA GLU A 626 -45.04 -37.56 34.50
C GLU A 626 -44.55 -36.20 34.01
N HIS A 627 -43.38 -35.76 34.44
CA HIS A 627 -42.74 -34.56 33.90
C HIS A 627 -42.40 -34.73 32.42
N THR A 628 -42.04 -35.93 31.98
CA THR A 628 -41.69 -36.24 30.57
C THR A 628 -42.93 -36.37 29.68
N ILE A 629 -44.05 -36.93 30.17
CA ILE A 629 -45.35 -37.04 29.48
C ILE A 629 -46.01 -35.68 29.43
N ARG A 630 -46.00 -34.93 30.55
CA ARG A 630 -46.40 -33.53 30.57
C ARG A 630 -45.52 -32.78 29.60
N SER A 631 -44.18 -32.86 29.70
CA SER A 631 -43.21 -32.25 28.77
C SER A 631 -43.34 -32.71 27.33
N ALA A 632 -43.82 -33.90 27.01
CA ALA A 632 -44.05 -34.34 25.63
C ALA A 632 -45.41 -33.92 25.12
N ALA A 633 -46.43 -33.87 25.98
CA ALA A 633 -47.69 -33.22 25.68
C ALA A 633 -47.49 -31.71 25.53
N THR A 634 -46.71 -31.06 26.40
CA THR A 634 -46.23 -29.70 26.21
C THR A 634 -45.26 -29.61 25.06
N ALA A 635 -44.40 -30.56 24.72
CA ALA A 635 -43.53 -30.46 23.54
C ALA A 635 -44.30 -30.67 22.24
N VAL A 636 -45.35 -31.48 22.23
CA VAL A 636 -46.27 -31.60 21.08
C VAL A 636 -47.15 -30.35 21.00
N LEU A 637 -47.64 -29.82 22.12
CA LEU A 637 -48.40 -28.56 22.19
C LEU A 637 -47.52 -27.32 21.96
N ASP A 638 -46.25 -27.36 22.34
CA ASP A 638 -45.21 -26.34 22.15
C ASP A 638 -44.55 -26.49 20.79
N GLU A 639 -44.50 -27.66 20.15
CA GLU A 639 -44.22 -27.76 18.71
C GLU A 639 -45.45 -27.32 17.89
N MET A 640 -46.64 -27.41 18.46
CA MET A 640 -47.85 -26.81 17.88
C MET A 640 -47.93 -25.29 18.11
N SER A 641 -47.31 -24.75 19.18
CA SER A 641 -47.39 -23.32 19.58
C SER A 641 -46.11 -22.51 19.33
N SER A 642 -44.93 -23.12 19.43
CA SER A 642 -43.61 -22.51 19.28
C SER A 642 -43.01 -22.82 17.91
N LYS A 643 -42.31 -21.81 17.39
CA LYS A 643 -41.76 -21.75 16.04
C LYS A 643 -40.92 -22.98 15.73
N GLU A 644 -41.43 -23.91 14.90
CA GLU A 644 -40.57 -24.89 14.23
C GLU A 644 -39.43 -24.10 13.57
N THR A 645 -38.17 -24.39 13.91
CA THR A 645 -37.04 -23.65 13.34
C THR A 645 -36.93 -23.98 11.85
N PRO A 646 -36.83 -22.95 10.98
CA PRO A 646 -36.72 -23.19 9.55
C PRO A 646 -35.46 -24.04 9.27
N PRO A 647 -35.52 -24.99 8.33
CA PRO A 647 -34.36 -25.77 7.95
C PRO A 647 -33.27 -24.83 7.46
N THR A 648 -32.16 -24.74 8.20
CA THR A 648 -31.00 -23.95 7.83
C THR A 648 -30.24 -24.69 6.74
N ARG A 649 -30.51 -24.34 5.47
CA ARG A 649 -29.61 -24.74 4.38
C ARG A 649 -29.09 -23.52 3.64
N ILE A 650 -27.96 -23.05 4.11
CA ILE A 650 -26.94 -22.43 3.27
C ILE A 650 -25.78 -23.42 3.29
N PRO A 651 -25.59 -24.26 2.27
CA PRO A 651 -24.29 -24.88 2.08
C PRO A 651 -23.27 -23.75 1.97
N ASP A 652 -22.15 -23.83 2.70
CA ASP A 652 -20.97 -23.05 2.35
C ASP A 652 -20.66 -23.44 0.90
N ALA A 653 -21.05 -22.60 -0.07
CA ALA A 653 -20.52 -22.74 -1.41
C ALA A 653 -19.00 -22.66 -1.23
N PRO A 654 -18.22 -23.69 -1.63
CA PRO A 654 -16.79 -23.57 -1.57
C PRO A 654 -16.45 -22.32 -2.37
N ILE A 655 -15.80 -21.36 -1.71
CA ILE A 655 -15.21 -20.19 -2.34
C ILE A 655 -14.13 -20.77 -3.25
N LYS A 656 -14.52 -21.22 -4.44
CA LYS A 656 -13.60 -21.68 -5.47
C LYS A 656 -12.93 -20.41 -5.98
N SER A 657 -11.63 -20.39 -5.70
CA SER A 657 -10.61 -19.44 -6.15
C SER A 657 -10.74 -19.07 -7.62
#